data_AF-A0A970KL31-F1
#
_entry.id   AF-A0A970KL31-F1
#
_cell.length_a   1.000
_cell.length_b   1.000
_cell.length_c   1.000
_cell.angle_alpha   90.00
_cell.angle_beta   90.00
_cell.angle_gamma   90.00
#
_symmetry.space_group_name_H-M   'P 1'
#
loop_
_entity.id
_entity.type
_entity.pdbx_description
1 polymer ?
#
loop_
_entity_poly.entity_id
_entity_poly.type
_entity_poly.pdbx_seq_one_letter_code
_entity_poly.pdbx_strand_id
1 'polypeptide(L)'
;MKHHPVLASALLGALAVHAGVVPLSVTRGELVPPPRFDTSRYTLTTPSETFAVPLDGWRITWPLAEAGAATPTSGVSVVKTNVVIRGSVTPALRIELTRGNYDDRNCPVVQLDWPFNGQTHNILSFTARVEVPEGLAPVIGDSPYIRTGMPSAFFERNFDDFGVAVHDVGYAWMARGVPTTHFHWHVVPKSRTADGFEDFQWDMRYEDYASNKGFMRDHARGFAIVYDTRKIPEDKKVVITFANPTVSSGAHLTPLQPERYAVWTNYVASYKPDYSDSSKYLQPPATGRLAGPLPIARGGKAAAEIIVDLSDAIILDNRFPKEPEWTTELLQARGYEFTVARFAAYELANWLGHVTGGEFDVLLEPSGEKRTHIYLGPAFALPHFAKDLATLSSGGATDGYAIREKDGAIYIFGARPAGTLFGCYAFVENNTDLIWAFANDPDGTIYTVNPDLDAVWGDVCSKPAFIQRGWGFNEGEWKRHNAVNFSGDYEKGQFHTQGGHFLCSQYYDRSVGIRRYNAMMKGRRPRRWSEWEMLACLSDPDYIGHAVEFVPGIADLIYHHPVHCIIGQDDNYGYCECPLCTAPIIAEDGEVLTPQSNYADYYGAWFYTYLNKVDDLIQKRWPGFRTGTFAYFANAPYPRIKVNKTIFPRLCTYVRKAQNEPIFAPINQHWWKIYNDWLERGHGPNMLLYDYFGLGFYLKPKAEVLKFDLLAQRDIGILRTYTEGGGYNEYMGVADERWCMARLAWDPDLDVEQLHRYFNRRAYREAAPWIDKFRGTIRENFYRHLHLGIDFEDENRPIPIMIANLGLAEELHGYLDKALAEVRHPQAKLFVEKMIEDYDAYMAGKSVRHSRRAPMPKAPPAKPSLADHLFTTNRLEALELARQGDKGAALAAMEKTMADRRVADGTRWQFLGQEFLPALVRAAPAVTVQEVIQIYRRLGQPDTARALGVNTARHLGSDINAIASAFASRGDFDSVVRLFDTYAIWDGDVTPIGYRANRTTHKIDFLRGIKRGEWSDAAARRAEAEKPAWLALLRKAAVEGENPRTRGNILLRLYDEERAGMKQAGRKAALDRVLMDEYMDCHVRQSAARRIPTVYTDGPVTNWYAIEDHLIRAVADGDWSYLPRSCYSRSARSDLRLDVLCEIAACARKAGQLDVARSILDRGAPILGYTAGMPMRESGASAADIKGRVDKLDAEMERCGTKRR
;
A
#
# COMPACT_ATOMS: atom_id res chain seq x y z
N MET A 1 8.34 5.18 -0.35
CA MET A 1 9.29 4.03 -0.38
C MET A 1 10.34 4.12 -1.51
N LYS A 2 11.31 5.04 -1.40
CA LYS A 2 12.66 4.88 -1.98
C LYS A 2 13.67 5.09 -0.85
N HIS A 3 13.97 4.02 -0.11
CA HIS A 3 15.14 3.99 0.76
C HIS A 3 16.31 4.63 0.02
N HIS A 4 16.97 5.60 0.64
CA HIS A 4 18.26 6.08 0.16
C HIS A 4 19.10 4.84 -0.19
N PRO A 5 19.62 4.72 -1.43
CA PRO A 5 20.31 3.52 -1.92
C PRO A 5 21.62 3.22 -1.16
N VAL A 6 21.92 3.97 -0.11
CA VAL A 6 23.03 3.74 0.81
C VAL A 6 22.84 2.44 1.61
N LEU A 7 21.60 2.00 1.89
CA LEU A 7 21.35 0.69 2.50
C LEU A 7 21.75 -0.44 1.55
N ALA A 8 21.29 -0.40 0.28
CA ALA A 8 21.62 -1.43 -0.69
C ALA A 8 23.13 -1.52 -0.97
N SER A 9 23.83 -0.39 -1.06
CA SER A 9 25.28 -0.39 -1.34
C SER A 9 26.15 -0.76 -0.13
N ALA A 10 25.75 -0.40 1.10
CA ALA A 10 26.48 -0.78 2.31
C ALA A 10 26.24 -2.24 2.73
N LEU A 11 25.09 -2.81 2.34
CA LEU A 11 24.76 -4.21 2.54
C LEU A 11 25.56 -5.16 1.62
N LEU A 12 26.03 -4.67 0.46
CA LEU A 12 26.77 -5.45 -0.55
C LEU A 12 28.26 -5.65 -0.22
N GLY A 13 28.83 -4.87 0.69
CA GLY A 13 30.26 -4.91 1.02
C GLY A 13 30.65 -5.79 2.22
N ALA A 14 29.69 -6.26 3.02
CA ALA A 14 29.97 -7.01 4.25
C ALA A 14 29.65 -8.51 4.09
N LEU A 15 30.18 -9.12 3.01
CA LEU A 15 30.41 -10.56 2.93
C LEU A 15 31.74 -10.96 3.61
N ALA A 16 32.37 -10.04 4.34
CA ALA A 16 33.36 -10.41 5.34
C ALA A 16 32.63 -11.08 6.50
N VAL A 17 32.29 -12.34 6.28
CA VAL A 17 32.04 -13.33 7.33
C VAL A 17 33.10 -13.09 8.39
N HIS A 18 32.71 -12.68 9.60
CA HIS A 18 33.50 -13.01 10.77
C HIS A 18 33.38 -14.54 10.90
N ALA A 19 34.14 -15.24 10.08
CA ALA A 19 34.10 -16.69 9.95
C ALA A 19 34.49 -17.31 11.30
N GLY A 20 33.63 -18.21 11.79
CA GLY A 20 33.99 -19.16 12.86
C GLY A 20 33.53 -18.82 14.28
N VAL A 21 32.31 -18.31 14.49
CA VAL A 21 31.74 -18.27 15.85
C VAL A 21 30.75 -19.42 16.03
N VAL A 22 31.04 -20.29 16.98
CA VAL A 22 30.22 -21.44 17.36
C VAL A 22 29.19 -20.99 18.42
N PRO A 23 27.95 -21.50 18.37
CA PRO A 23 26.98 -21.30 19.45
C PRO A 23 27.57 -21.59 20.83
N LEU A 24 27.32 -20.71 21.80
CA LEU A 24 27.72 -20.91 23.19
C LEU A 24 26.71 -21.80 23.89
N SER A 25 27.15 -22.90 24.49
CA SER A 25 26.24 -23.80 25.23
C SER A 25 26.02 -23.38 26.70
N VAL A 26 26.96 -22.62 27.28
CA VAL A 26 26.93 -22.20 28.69
C VAL A 26 27.44 -20.77 28.85
N THR A 27 26.92 -20.07 29.84
CA THR A 27 27.49 -18.81 30.34
C THR A 27 28.53 -19.13 31.42
N ARG A 28 29.65 -18.41 31.42
CA ARG A 28 30.71 -18.57 32.44
C ARG A 28 31.04 -17.22 33.05
N GLY A 29 31.18 -17.18 34.37
CA GLY A 29 31.54 -15.96 35.10
C GLY A 29 31.57 -16.20 36.60
N GLU A 30 31.74 -15.13 37.36
CA GLU A 30 31.59 -15.15 38.82
C GLU A 30 30.11 -15.24 39.19
N LEU A 31 29.72 -16.26 39.96
CA LEU A 31 28.36 -16.38 40.49
C LEU A 31 28.12 -15.36 41.59
N VAL A 32 27.01 -14.65 41.50
CA VAL A 32 26.59 -13.64 42.48
C VAL A 32 25.12 -13.81 42.84
N PRO A 33 24.65 -13.22 43.96
CA PRO A 33 23.22 -13.22 44.27
C PRO A 33 22.39 -12.59 43.13
N PRO A 34 21.18 -13.10 42.85
CA PRO A 34 20.33 -12.55 41.80
C PRO A 34 19.94 -11.10 42.12
N PRO A 35 19.77 -10.25 41.08
CA PRO A 35 19.23 -8.91 41.28
C PRO A 35 17.79 -8.99 41.79
N ARG A 36 17.28 -7.89 42.34
CA ARG A 36 15.88 -7.80 42.76
C ARG A 36 14.99 -7.74 41.53
N PHE A 37 14.22 -8.79 41.25
CA PHE A 37 13.23 -8.78 40.19
C PHE A 37 11.90 -8.17 40.65
N ASP A 38 11.26 -7.40 39.77
CA ASP A 38 9.88 -6.97 39.95
C ASP A 38 8.93 -8.15 39.66
N THR A 39 8.41 -8.77 40.71
CA THR A 39 7.51 -9.94 40.60
C THR A 39 6.15 -9.62 39.98
N SER A 40 5.83 -8.34 39.76
CA SER A 40 4.65 -7.95 38.97
C SER A 40 4.90 -8.06 37.45
N ARG A 41 6.17 -8.03 37.03
CA ARG A 41 6.60 -8.08 35.62
C ARG A 41 7.27 -9.41 35.26
N TYR A 42 7.98 -10.02 36.21
CA TYR A 42 8.77 -11.23 36.01
C TYR A 42 8.20 -12.43 36.77
N THR A 43 8.15 -13.56 36.08
CA THR A 43 7.97 -14.89 36.68
C THR A 43 9.34 -15.50 36.96
N LEU A 44 9.53 -16.03 38.17
CA LEU A 44 10.77 -16.66 38.60
C LEU A 44 10.62 -18.19 38.60
N THR A 45 11.66 -18.88 38.16
CA THR A 45 11.78 -20.34 38.10
C THR A 45 13.07 -20.76 38.79
N THR A 46 13.05 -21.89 39.49
CA THR A 46 14.20 -22.41 40.25
C THR A 46 14.69 -23.74 39.67
N PRO A 47 16.01 -24.00 39.66
CA PRO A 47 17.10 -23.12 40.12
C PRO A 47 17.36 -21.93 39.16
N SER A 48 17.87 -20.83 39.71
CA SER A 48 18.35 -19.67 38.94
C SER A 48 19.85 -19.47 39.18
N GLU A 49 20.56 -19.04 38.14
CA GLU A 49 21.98 -18.68 38.19
C GLU A 49 22.13 -17.23 37.75
N THR A 50 22.98 -16.48 38.46
CA THR A 50 23.31 -15.09 38.11
C THR A 50 24.82 -14.95 38.06
N PHE A 51 25.30 -14.49 36.90
CA PHE A 51 26.72 -14.21 36.67
C PHE A 51 26.97 -12.71 36.66
N ALA A 52 28.01 -12.27 37.35
CA ALA A 52 28.51 -10.90 37.25
C ALA A 52 29.16 -10.67 35.89
N VAL A 53 28.77 -9.58 35.23
CA VAL A 53 29.46 -9.05 34.05
C VAL A 53 30.65 -8.23 34.55
N PRO A 54 31.88 -8.45 34.05
CA PRO A 54 33.04 -7.75 34.57
C PRO A 54 33.00 -6.26 34.23
N LEU A 55 33.45 -5.42 35.17
CA LEU A 55 33.71 -3.99 34.93
C LEU A 55 35.07 -3.77 34.26
N ASP A 56 35.97 -4.76 34.29
CA ASP A 56 37.25 -4.71 33.59
C ASP A 56 37.08 -5.15 32.13
N GLY A 57 37.86 -4.56 31.21
CA GLY A 57 37.89 -4.93 29.79
C GLY A 57 37.01 -4.07 28.87
N TRP A 58 36.19 -3.17 29.41
CA TRP A 58 35.44 -2.18 28.63
C TRP A 58 36.38 -1.19 27.95
N ARG A 59 36.22 -1.02 26.64
CA ARG A 59 37.11 -0.18 25.82
C ARG A 59 36.34 0.53 24.71
N ILE A 60 36.87 1.66 24.27
CA ILE A 60 36.33 2.41 23.14
C ILE A 60 36.76 1.70 21.86
N THR A 61 35.80 1.34 21.02
CA THR A 61 36.05 0.66 19.74
C THR A 61 35.36 1.38 18.59
N TRP A 62 35.82 1.09 17.37
CA TRP A 62 35.25 1.60 16.12
C TRP A 62 34.92 0.41 15.20
N PRO A 63 33.77 -0.27 15.42
CA PRO A 63 33.51 -1.58 14.82
C PRO A 63 33.50 -1.60 13.28
N LEU A 64 33.30 -0.44 12.62
CA LEU A 64 33.22 -0.32 11.17
C LEU A 64 34.38 0.51 10.56
N ALA A 65 35.40 0.86 11.34
CA ALA A 65 36.55 1.63 10.84
C ALA A 65 37.42 0.80 9.88
N GLU A 66 37.83 1.41 8.76
CA GLU A 66 38.90 0.86 7.92
C GLU A 66 40.28 1.17 8.52
N ALA A 67 41.23 0.25 8.35
CA ALA A 67 42.60 0.45 8.81
C ALA A 67 43.25 1.65 8.08
N GLY A 68 43.65 2.69 8.83
CA GLY A 68 44.40 3.84 8.30
C GLY A 68 43.62 5.14 8.10
N ALA A 69 42.36 5.23 8.51
CA ALA A 69 41.60 6.50 8.51
C ALA A 69 42.18 7.54 9.50
N ALA A 70 42.07 8.83 9.17
CA ALA A 70 42.52 9.95 10.02
C ALA A 70 41.90 9.89 11.42
N THR A 71 42.67 10.21 12.46
CA THR A 71 42.34 10.00 13.89
C THR A 71 41.05 10.73 14.31
N PRO A 72 39.89 10.04 14.41
CA PRO A 72 38.66 10.64 14.91
C PRO A 72 38.71 10.72 16.44
N THR A 73 38.11 11.74 17.03
CA THR A 73 37.99 11.84 18.50
C THR A 73 36.63 11.32 18.93
N SER A 74 36.61 10.30 19.79
CA SER A 74 35.34 9.72 20.25
C SER A 74 34.55 10.67 21.16
N GLY A 75 35.23 11.56 21.88
CA GLY A 75 34.62 12.32 22.97
C GLY A 75 34.24 11.43 24.17
N VAL A 76 34.77 10.21 24.26
CA VAL A 76 34.44 9.25 25.32
C VAL A 76 35.68 8.96 26.15
N SER A 77 35.52 8.91 27.47
CA SER A 77 36.50 8.31 28.38
C SER A 77 35.81 7.37 29.35
N VAL A 78 36.48 6.27 29.72
CA VAL A 78 35.92 5.22 30.58
C VAL A 78 36.83 5.06 31.79
N VAL A 79 36.29 5.24 32.99
CA VAL A 79 37.03 5.19 34.25
C VAL A 79 36.33 4.25 35.23
N LYS A 80 37.05 3.28 35.78
CA LYS A 80 36.57 2.47 36.90
C LYS A 80 36.66 3.28 38.19
N THR A 81 35.58 3.34 38.96
CA THR A 81 35.49 4.11 40.20
C THR A 81 34.62 3.38 41.22
N ASN A 82 34.49 3.94 42.43
CA ASN A 82 33.53 3.50 43.43
C ASN A 82 32.47 4.59 43.63
N VAL A 83 31.21 4.19 43.69
CA VAL A 83 30.07 5.08 43.94
C VAL A 83 29.22 4.53 45.07
N VAL A 84 28.49 5.39 45.78
CA VAL A 84 27.54 4.94 46.79
C VAL A 84 26.20 4.74 46.09
N ILE A 85 25.65 3.52 46.16
CA ILE A 85 24.30 3.17 45.68
C ILE A 85 23.54 2.60 46.86
N ARG A 86 22.38 3.18 47.21
CA ARG A 86 21.54 2.73 48.34
C ARG A 86 22.35 2.57 49.65
N GLY A 87 23.27 3.51 49.90
CA GLY A 87 24.13 3.51 51.09
C GLY A 87 25.32 2.55 51.06
N SER A 88 25.51 1.77 49.98
CA SER A 88 26.61 0.81 49.84
C SER A 88 27.64 1.28 48.81
N VAL A 89 28.93 1.21 49.16
CA VAL A 89 30.04 1.50 48.23
C VAL A 89 30.12 0.38 47.20
N THR A 90 29.95 0.74 45.94
CA THR A 90 29.77 -0.17 44.80
C THR A 90 30.76 0.20 43.68
N PRO A 91 31.55 -0.75 43.18
CA PRO A 91 32.36 -0.53 41.97
C PRO A 91 31.47 -0.20 40.76
N ALA A 92 31.89 0.79 39.97
CA ALA A 92 31.15 1.25 38.79
C ALA A 92 32.09 1.69 37.67
N LEU A 93 31.57 1.69 36.45
CA LEU A 93 32.16 2.38 35.31
C LEU A 93 31.55 3.77 35.20
N ARG A 94 32.41 4.78 35.19
CA ARG A 94 32.08 6.17 34.89
C ARG A 94 32.52 6.44 33.46
N ILE A 95 31.55 6.62 32.57
CA ILE A 95 31.73 6.95 31.16
C ILE A 95 31.51 8.45 31.02
N GLU A 96 32.58 9.21 30.83
CA GLU A 96 32.50 10.65 30.62
C GLU A 96 32.45 10.97 29.13
N LEU A 97 31.45 11.76 28.74
CA LEU A 97 31.10 12.07 27.37
C LEU A 97 31.22 13.58 27.11
N THR A 98 32.11 13.96 26.20
CA THR A 98 32.31 15.31 25.65
C THR A 98 32.14 15.28 24.14
N ARG A 99 32.16 16.45 23.47
CA ARG A 99 31.95 16.51 22.01
C ARG A 99 32.98 15.67 21.24
N GLY A 100 32.52 14.64 20.53
CA GLY A 100 33.32 13.88 19.57
C GLY A 100 33.34 14.50 18.17
N ASN A 101 34.34 14.12 17.36
CA ASN A 101 34.48 14.50 15.96
C ASN A 101 34.70 13.25 15.08
N TYR A 102 33.62 12.76 14.48
CA TYR A 102 33.59 11.57 13.61
C TYR A 102 32.40 11.58 12.63
N ASP A 103 32.51 10.77 11.57
CA ASP A 103 31.47 10.60 10.53
C ASP A 103 30.24 9.85 11.05
N ASP A 104 29.07 10.11 10.48
CA ASP A 104 27.80 9.45 10.85
C ASP A 104 27.75 7.96 10.52
N ARG A 105 28.68 7.48 9.70
CA ARG A 105 28.74 6.08 9.28
C ARG A 105 29.54 5.17 10.21
N ASN A 106 30.25 5.71 11.20
CA ASN A 106 31.12 4.92 12.08
C ASN A 106 31.20 5.53 13.48
N CYS A 107 30.14 5.36 14.27
CA CYS A 107 30.09 5.84 15.66
C CYS A 107 30.99 4.98 16.57
N PRO A 108 31.74 5.59 17.51
CA PRO A 108 32.46 4.84 18.52
C PRO A 108 31.48 4.20 19.51
N VAL A 109 31.84 3.05 20.05
CA VAL A 109 31.06 2.36 21.09
C VAL A 109 31.95 1.94 22.25
N VAL A 110 31.41 1.94 23.46
CA VAL A 110 32.09 1.41 24.65
C VAL A 110 31.74 -0.06 24.75
N GLN A 111 32.67 -0.93 24.36
CA GLN A 111 32.44 -2.35 24.14
C GLN A 111 33.18 -3.21 25.18
N LEU A 112 32.52 -4.27 25.63
CA LEU A 112 33.09 -5.37 26.39
C LEU A 112 32.93 -6.65 25.57
N ASP A 113 34.05 -7.33 25.28
CA ASP A 113 33.99 -8.71 24.78
C ASP A 113 33.90 -9.65 25.98
N TRP A 114 32.71 -10.20 26.20
CA TRP A 114 32.43 -11.18 27.24
C TRP A 114 31.34 -12.12 26.73
N PRO A 115 31.73 -13.20 26.05
CA PRO A 115 30.78 -14.10 25.41
C PRO A 115 29.87 -14.79 26.44
N PHE A 116 28.56 -14.81 26.18
CA PHE A 116 27.57 -15.43 27.06
C PHE A 116 26.43 -16.06 26.25
N ASN A 117 25.68 -16.98 26.86
CA ASN A 117 24.49 -17.55 26.24
C ASN A 117 23.24 -16.78 26.73
N GLY A 118 22.76 -15.84 25.92
CA GLY A 118 21.53 -15.06 26.18
C GLY A 118 20.23 -15.83 25.95
N GLN A 119 20.28 -17.07 25.45
CA GLN A 119 19.11 -17.95 25.34
C GLN A 119 18.77 -18.60 26.69
N THR A 120 19.78 -18.88 27.50
CA THR A 120 19.67 -19.49 28.85
C THR A 120 19.76 -18.46 29.97
N HIS A 121 20.61 -17.45 29.83
CA HIS A 121 20.80 -16.34 30.75
C HIS A 121 20.27 -15.06 30.11
N ASN A 122 18.94 -14.99 29.97
CA ASN A 122 18.24 -14.01 29.14
C ASN A 122 17.99 -12.67 29.84
N ILE A 123 18.19 -12.55 31.15
CA ILE A 123 17.95 -11.27 31.84
C ILE A 123 19.24 -10.49 32.02
N LEU A 124 19.39 -9.39 31.29
CA LEU A 124 20.42 -8.38 31.55
C LEU A 124 19.90 -7.42 32.63
N SER A 125 20.66 -7.25 33.71
CA SER A 125 20.34 -6.29 34.77
C SER A 125 21.56 -5.48 35.16
N PHE A 126 21.37 -4.19 35.40
CA PHE A 126 22.39 -3.30 35.95
C PHE A 126 21.71 -2.08 36.60
N THR A 127 22.48 -1.31 37.36
CA THR A 127 22.02 -0.04 37.93
C THR A 127 22.82 1.09 37.30
N ALA A 128 22.16 2.13 36.80
CA ALA A 128 22.85 3.26 36.19
C ALA A 128 22.21 4.61 36.51
N ARG A 129 22.99 5.67 36.29
CA ARG A 129 22.58 7.07 36.40
C ARG A 129 23.19 7.86 35.24
N VAL A 130 22.39 8.71 34.60
CA VAL A 130 22.87 9.66 33.59
C VAL A 130 22.85 11.07 34.19
N GLU A 131 24.02 11.68 34.29
CA GLU A 131 24.19 13.06 34.75
C GLU A 131 24.17 14.00 33.54
N VAL A 132 23.05 14.69 33.36
CA VAL A 132 22.88 15.72 32.33
C VAL A 132 23.09 17.09 32.96
N PRO A 133 24.06 17.91 32.50
CA PRO A 133 24.28 19.24 33.03
C PRO A 133 23.09 20.17 32.70
N GLU A 134 22.83 21.12 33.60
CA GLU A 134 21.75 22.08 33.45
C GLU A 134 21.83 22.83 32.11
N GLY A 135 20.66 23.00 31.47
CA GLY A 135 20.50 23.68 30.19
C GLY A 135 20.65 22.79 28.95
N LEU A 136 20.96 21.49 29.08
CA LEU A 136 20.90 20.55 27.96
C LEU A 136 19.49 19.97 27.79
N ALA A 137 18.98 20.04 26.56
CA ALA A 137 17.68 19.49 26.16
C ALA A 137 17.74 19.03 24.69
N PRO A 138 16.92 18.05 24.26
CA PRO A 138 15.85 17.40 25.02
C PRO A 138 16.33 16.30 25.97
N VAL A 139 15.50 16.00 26.98
CA VAL A 139 15.59 14.84 27.88
C VAL A 139 14.28 14.04 27.80
N ILE A 140 14.31 12.73 28.06
CA ILE A 140 13.13 11.85 28.08
C ILE A 140 12.39 11.96 29.41
N GLY A 141 13.12 11.97 30.54
CA GLY A 141 12.56 11.86 31.88
C GLY A 141 11.78 10.56 32.07
N ASP A 142 10.62 10.65 32.74
CA ASP A 142 9.74 9.51 33.05
C ASP A 142 8.71 9.20 31.94
N SER A 143 8.90 9.75 30.73
CA SER A 143 7.98 9.56 29.60
C SER A 143 7.86 8.07 29.20
N PRO A 144 6.63 7.53 29.01
CA PRO A 144 6.44 6.13 28.63
C PRO A 144 7.00 5.82 27.23
N TYR A 145 7.49 4.59 27.06
CA TYR A 145 8.23 4.14 25.87
C TYR A 145 7.34 3.89 24.64
N ILE A 146 7.89 4.06 23.44
CA ILE A 146 7.16 3.99 22.16
C ILE A 146 7.39 2.66 21.42
N ARG A 147 6.56 1.65 21.68
CA ARG A 147 6.79 0.27 21.19
C ARG A 147 6.42 0.00 19.72
N THR A 148 6.09 1.02 18.93
CA THR A 148 5.43 0.87 17.61
C THR A 148 6.25 1.40 16.42
N GLY A 149 7.59 1.26 16.48
CA GLY A 149 8.47 1.39 15.31
C GLY A 149 9.34 2.66 15.19
N MET A 150 9.58 3.39 16.29
CA MET A 150 10.42 4.60 16.29
C MET A 150 11.88 4.32 15.91
N PRO A 151 12.54 5.14 15.06
CA PRO A 151 13.92 4.93 14.69
C PRO A 151 14.83 5.15 15.91
N SER A 152 15.88 4.34 16.05
CA SER A 152 16.84 4.48 17.15
C SER A 152 17.40 5.90 17.27
N ALA A 153 17.64 6.57 16.14
CA ALA A 153 18.13 7.94 16.08
C ALA A 153 17.23 8.96 16.81
N PHE A 154 15.94 8.66 17.00
CA PHE A 154 15.04 9.47 17.80
C PHE A 154 15.41 9.45 19.28
N PHE A 155 15.74 8.26 19.82
CA PHE A 155 16.11 8.11 21.23
C PHE A 155 17.52 8.63 21.49
N GLU A 156 18.44 8.39 20.55
CA GLU A 156 19.82 8.90 20.58
C GLU A 156 19.93 10.43 20.61
N ARG A 157 18.86 11.20 20.37
CA ARG A 157 18.89 12.66 20.49
C ARG A 157 18.83 13.15 21.94
N ASN A 158 18.27 12.37 22.85
CA ASN A 158 18.04 12.80 24.24
C ASN A 158 19.33 12.68 25.05
N PHE A 159 19.57 13.61 25.97
CA PHE A 159 20.83 13.65 26.73
C PHE A 159 20.85 12.72 27.95
N ASP A 160 19.70 12.30 28.43
CA ASP A 160 19.50 11.46 29.63
C ASP A 160 19.34 9.97 29.32
N ASP A 161 19.49 9.54 28.07
CA ASP A 161 19.34 8.15 27.65
C ASP A 161 20.56 7.69 26.84
N PHE A 162 20.80 6.38 26.79
CA PHE A 162 21.90 5.77 26.05
C PHE A 162 21.52 4.40 25.49
N GLY A 163 22.12 4.05 24.35
CA GLY A 163 21.91 2.76 23.72
C GLY A 163 22.59 1.61 24.45
N VAL A 164 21.89 0.49 24.58
CA VAL A 164 22.39 -0.79 25.10
C VAL A 164 22.30 -1.82 23.97
N ALA A 165 23.42 -2.44 23.63
CA ALA A 165 23.48 -3.42 22.55
C ALA A 165 24.21 -4.70 22.98
N VAL A 166 23.80 -5.81 22.38
CA VAL A 166 24.57 -7.06 22.37
C VAL A 166 25.16 -7.21 20.97
N HIS A 167 26.46 -7.45 20.87
CA HIS A 167 27.11 -7.66 19.58
C HIS A 167 27.32 -9.16 19.31
N ASP A 168 27.09 -9.59 18.06
CA ASP A 168 27.14 -10.98 17.64
C ASP A 168 27.92 -11.13 16.31
N VAL A 169 27.56 -12.12 15.48
CA VAL A 169 28.16 -12.35 14.14
C VAL A 169 27.55 -11.47 13.03
N GLY A 170 26.55 -10.66 13.35
CA GLY A 170 25.85 -9.79 12.43
C GLY A 170 26.61 -8.52 12.08
N TYR A 171 25.98 -7.70 11.23
CA TYR A 171 26.48 -6.35 10.97
C TYR A 171 26.44 -5.52 12.26
N ALA A 172 27.50 -4.77 12.53
CA ALA A 172 27.64 -3.94 13.74
C ALA A 172 26.71 -2.71 13.72
N TRP A 173 25.40 -2.92 13.80
CA TRP A 173 24.37 -1.88 13.75
C TRP A 173 24.53 -0.82 14.84
N MET A 174 25.04 -1.19 16.02
CA MET A 174 25.36 -0.26 17.09
C MET A 174 26.34 0.84 16.64
N ALA A 175 27.28 0.53 15.74
CA ALA A 175 28.23 1.50 15.17
C ALA A 175 27.59 2.45 14.14
N ARG A 176 26.31 2.26 13.81
CA ARG A 176 25.47 3.18 13.03
C ARG A 176 24.50 3.99 13.91
N GLY A 177 24.65 3.93 15.24
CA GLY A 177 23.68 4.54 16.17
C GLY A 177 22.37 3.77 16.25
N VAL A 178 22.42 2.45 15.99
CA VAL A 178 21.27 1.54 16.05
C VAL A 178 21.57 0.45 17.10
N PRO A 179 21.53 0.76 18.41
CA PRO A 179 21.69 -0.24 19.46
C PRO A 179 20.54 -1.27 19.43
N THR A 180 20.62 -2.36 20.19
CA THR A 180 19.49 -3.30 20.31
C THR A 180 18.31 -2.66 21.06
N THR A 181 18.61 -1.96 22.15
CA THR A 181 17.61 -1.21 22.94
C THR A 181 18.23 0.05 23.55
N HIS A 182 17.47 0.79 24.35
CA HIS A 182 17.94 1.95 25.11
C HIS A 182 17.75 1.74 26.60
N PHE A 183 18.55 2.42 27.41
CA PHE A 183 18.54 2.32 28.86
C PHE A 183 17.15 2.61 29.42
N HIS A 184 16.59 3.77 29.11
CA HIS A 184 15.28 4.13 29.63
C HIS A 184 14.21 3.13 29.24
N TRP A 185 14.27 2.45 28.10
CA TRP A 185 13.25 1.46 27.70
C TRP A 185 12.96 0.35 28.71
N HIS A 186 13.95 0.01 29.55
CA HIS A 186 13.86 -1.10 30.49
C HIS A 186 14.09 -0.66 31.95
N VAL A 187 14.12 0.65 32.24
CA VAL A 187 14.20 1.11 33.63
C VAL A 187 12.87 0.94 34.35
N VAL A 188 12.97 0.78 35.67
CA VAL A 188 11.83 0.81 36.58
C VAL A 188 11.89 2.14 37.34
N PRO A 189 11.21 3.22 36.92
CA PRO A 189 11.35 4.55 37.55
C PRO A 189 11.02 4.56 39.04
N LYS A 190 10.10 3.69 39.48
CA LYS A 190 9.75 3.51 40.90
C LYS A 190 10.91 2.97 41.76
N SER A 191 11.96 2.42 41.14
CA SER A 191 13.18 1.93 41.80
C SER A 191 14.26 3.01 41.95
N ARG A 192 14.03 4.22 41.37
CA ARG A 192 14.96 5.34 41.38
C ARG A 192 15.34 5.70 42.80
N THR A 193 16.63 5.71 43.06
CA THR A 193 17.17 5.98 44.39
C THR A 193 17.29 7.48 44.65
N ALA A 194 17.47 7.89 45.91
CA ALA A 194 17.64 9.31 46.27
C ALA A 194 18.89 9.95 45.63
N ASP A 195 19.90 9.12 45.37
CA ASP A 195 21.12 9.42 44.64
C ASP A 195 20.96 9.32 43.11
N GLY A 196 19.75 9.12 42.60
CA GLY A 196 19.42 9.23 41.16
C GLY A 196 19.80 8.02 40.33
N PHE A 197 20.08 6.86 40.93
CA PHE A 197 20.32 5.62 40.21
C PHE A 197 19.02 4.87 39.95
N GLU A 198 18.93 4.21 38.80
CA GLU A 198 17.77 3.44 38.36
C GLU A 198 18.17 2.01 38.01
N ASP A 199 17.29 1.06 38.31
CA ASP A 199 17.49 -0.34 37.94
C ASP A 199 16.99 -0.59 36.52
N PHE A 200 17.90 -1.08 35.67
CA PHE A 200 17.63 -1.59 34.33
C PHE A 200 17.43 -3.11 34.41
N GLN A 201 16.35 -3.62 33.82
CA GLN A 201 16.12 -5.04 33.66
C GLN A 201 15.49 -5.34 32.31
N TRP A 202 16.22 -6.04 31.45
CA TRP A 202 15.76 -6.42 30.11
C TRP A 202 15.74 -7.94 29.96
N ASP A 203 14.56 -8.47 29.63
CA ASP A 203 14.42 -9.84 29.14
C ASP A 203 14.75 -9.90 27.65
N MET A 204 15.99 -10.26 27.32
CA MET A 204 16.49 -10.33 25.94
C MET A 204 15.77 -11.37 25.08
N ARG A 205 14.97 -12.27 25.69
CA ARG A 205 14.24 -13.32 24.99
C ARG A 205 12.76 -13.00 24.82
N TYR A 206 12.11 -12.54 25.88
CA TYR A 206 10.65 -12.40 25.92
C TYR A 206 10.16 -10.96 25.95
N GLU A 207 11.04 -9.98 26.03
CA GLU A 207 10.65 -8.57 26.01
C GLU A 207 11.03 -7.87 24.70
N ASP A 208 10.10 -7.06 24.22
CA ASP A 208 10.29 -6.17 23.09
C ASP A 208 11.37 -5.11 23.35
N TYR A 209 12.09 -4.73 22.30
CA TYR A 209 13.24 -3.83 22.36
C TYR A 209 13.06 -2.62 21.42
N ALA A 210 13.69 -1.50 21.77
CA ALA A 210 13.42 -0.22 21.10
C ALA A 210 13.76 -0.21 19.60
N SER A 211 14.82 -0.91 19.19
CA SER A 211 15.38 -0.83 17.83
C SER A 211 14.91 -1.96 16.91
N ASN A 212 14.95 -1.77 15.60
CA ASN A 212 14.60 -2.77 14.59
C ASN A 212 15.72 -3.80 14.32
N LYS A 213 16.67 -4.00 15.23
CA LYS A 213 17.78 -4.94 15.03
C LYS A 213 17.96 -5.80 16.27
N GLY A 214 17.78 -7.11 16.11
CA GLY A 214 18.03 -8.11 17.13
C GLY A 214 19.47 -8.65 17.10
N PHE A 215 19.69 -9.74 17.83
CA PHE A 215 20.94 -10.49 17.85
C PHE A 215 20.65 -11.99 18.08
N MET A 216 21.53 -12.87 17.62
CA MET A 216 21.44 -14.31 17.89
C MET A 216 21.86 -14.59 19.33
N ARG A 217 20.91 -15.01 20.16
CA ARG A 217 21.07 -15.04 21.62
C ARG A 217 22.14 -16.02 22.12
N ASP A 218 22.37 -17.10 21.39
CA ASP A 218 23.42 -18.10 21.63
C ASP A 218 24.78 -17.74 21.01
N HIS A 219 24.88 -16.63 20.26
CA HIS A 219 26.11 -16.11 19.65
C HIS A 219 26.56 -14.77 20.25
N ALA A 220 26.00 -14.37 21.39
CA ALA A 220 26.34 -13.11 22.02
C ALA A 220 27.83 -13.07 22.40
N ARG A 221 28.56 -12.10 21.83
CA ARG A 221 30.00 -11.92 22.05
C ARG A 221 30.31 -10.97 23.20
N GLY A 222 29.32 -10.21 23.65
CA GLY A 222 29.44 -9.24 24.71
C GLY A 222 28.50 -8.06 24.54
N PHE A 223 28.78 -6.99 25.26
CA PHE A 223 27.91 -5.83 25.38
C PHE A 223 28.57 -4.58 24.81
N ALA A 224 27.73 -3.64 24.34
CA ALA A 224 28.16 -2.32 23.93
C ALA A 224 27.21 -1.24 24.45
N ILE A 225 27.79 -0.13 24.91
CA ILE A 225 27.09 1.11 25.23
C ILE A 225 27.30 2.08 24.06
N VAL A 226 26.18 2.63 23.57
CA VAL A 226 26.13 3.55 22.42
C VAL A 226 25.66 4.90 22.92
N TYR A 227 26.35 5.96 22.51
CA TYR A 227 25.92 7.32 22.75
C TYR A 227 26.50 8.24 21.68
N ASP A 228 25.66 8.97 20.96
CA ASP A 228 26.16 9.95 19.98
C ASP A 228 26.73 11.19 20.67
N THR A 229 28.05 11.26 20.84
CA THR A 229 28.73 12.38 21.51
C THR A 229 28.80 13.65 20.67
N ARG A 230 28.54 13.59 19.35
CA ARG A 230 28.54 14.77 18.46
C ARG A 230 27.47 15.79 18.83
N LYS A 231 26.41 15.33 19.49
CA LYS A 231 25.29 16.18 19.96
C LYS A 231 25.66 17.03 21.19
N ILE A 232 26.75 16.72 21.89
CA ILE A 232 27.18 17.45 23.08
C ILE A 232 27.88 18.76 22.66
N PRO A 233 27.51 19.91 23.24
CA PRO A 233 28.26 21.17 23.08
C PRO A 233 29.71 21.07 23.56
N GLU A 234 30.62 21.88 23.00
CA GLU A 234 32.06 21.81 23.33
C GLU A 234 32.40 22.07 24.81
N ASP A 235 31.58 22.87 25.50
CA ASP A 235 31.74 23.29 26.89
C ASP A 235 30.99 22.40 27.90
N LYS A 236 30.28 21.37 27.42
CA LYS A 236 29.41 20.53 28.24
C LYS A 236 29.93 19.09 28.30
N LYS A 237 29.54 18.40 29.38
CA LYS A 237 29.89 17.01 29.64
C LYS A 237 28.69 16.25 30.19
N VAL A 238 28.38 15.11 29.59
CA VAL A 238 27.41 14.14 30.13
C VAL A 238 28.18 12.99 30.77
N VAL A 239 27.70 12.45 31.88
CA VAL A 239 28.35 11.32 32.57
C VAL A 239 27.36 10.19 32.77
N ILE A 240 27.70 9.00 32.26
CA ILE A 240 26.96 7.77 32.55
C ILE A 240 27.72 7.02 33.63
N THR A 241 27.06 6.71 34.74
CA THR A 241 27.61 5.81 35.77
C THR A 241 26.87 4.48 35.71
N PHE A 242 27.59 3.39 35.50
CA PHE A 242 27.07 2.04 35.26
C PHE A 242 27.65 1.05 36.27
N ALA A 243 26.81 0.36 37.03
CA ALA A 243 27.21 -0.48 38.17
C ALA A 243 26.43 -1.80 38.23
N ASN A 244 27.01 -2.79 38.90
CA ASN A 244 26.42 -4.12 39.15
C ASN A 244 25.80 -4.82 37.93
N PRO A 245 26.48 -4.86 36.76
CA PRO A 245 25.92 -5.56 35.62
C PRO A 245 25.95 -7.08 35.84
N THR A 246 24.83 -7.73 35.54
CA THR A 246 24.63 -9.17 35.71
C THR A 246 23.82 -9.73 34.55
N VAL A 247 24.04 -11.02 34.26
CA VAL A 247 23.15 -11.83 33.42
C VAL A 247 22.57 -12.95 34.27
N SER A 248 21.25 -13.12 34.24
CA SER A 248 20.54 -14.10 35.06
C SER A 248 19.74 -15.09 34.22
N SER A 249 19.68 -16.33 34.68
CA SER A 249 18.72 -17.36 34.27
C SER A 249 17.59 -17.49 35.30
N GLY A 250 16.60 -18.33 35.02
CA GLY A 250 15.52 -18.62 35.96
C GLY A 250 14.52 -17.46 36.15
N ALA A 251 14.53 -16.45 35.28
CA ALA A 251 13.55 -15.37 35.28
C ALA A 251 13.10 -15.06 33.84
N HIS A 252 11.82 -14.78 33.66
CA HIS A 252 11.28 -14.35 32.39
C HIS A 252 10.09 -13.40 32.54
N LEU A 253 9.82 -12.61 31.51
CA LEU A 253 8.63 -11.77 31.45
C LEU A 253 7.37 -12.62 31.58
N THR A 254 6.44 -12.19 32.44
CA THR A 254 5.17 -12.90 32.64
C THR A 254 4.29 -12.76 31.39
N PRO A 255 3.90 -13.86 30.72
CA PRO A 255 3.01 -13.79 29.57
C PRO A 255 1.63 -13.26 29.95
N LEU A 256 1.04 -12.36 29.15
CA LEU A 256 -0.35 -11.91 29.37
C LEU A 256 -1.38 -13.03 29.22
N GLN A 257 -1.10 -14.02 28.36
CA GLN A 257 -1.96 -15.18 28.12
C GLN A 257 -1.14 -16.48 28.15
N PRO A 258 -0.74 -16.95 29.35
CA PRO A 258 0.19 -18.07 29.49
C PRO A 258 -0.34 -19.37 28.89
N GLU A 259 -1.65 -19.64 29.01
CA GLU A 259 -2.28 -20.84 28.43
C GLU A 259 -2.19 -20.83 26.90
N ARG A 260 -2.53 -19.71 26.26
CA ARG A 260 -2.46 -19.55 24.80
C ARG A 260 -1.01 -19.65 24.30
N TYR A 261 -0.07 -19.06 25.02
CA TYR A 261 1.36 -19.17 24.69
C TYR A 261 1.87 -20.61 24.85
N ALA A 262 1.41 -21.34 25.87
CA ALA A 262 1.75 -22.74 26.08
C ALA A 262 1.33 -23.63 24.89
N VAL A 263 0.19 -23.35 24.24
CA VAL A 263 -0.21 -24.09 23.02
C VAL A 263 0.83 -23.92 21.91
N TRP A 264 1.33 -22.70 21.70
CA TRP A 264 2.38 -22.43 20.71
C TRP A 264 3.70 -23.12 21.06
N THR A 265 4.18 -23.00 22.30
CA THR A 265 5.45 -23.61 22.69
C THR A 265 5.41 -25.13 22.68
N ASN A 266 4.26 -25.74 23.05
CA ASN A 266 4.04 -27.18 22.92
C ASN A 266 4.00 -27.62 21.46
N TYR A 267 3.39 -26.83 20.57
CA TYR A 267 3.43 -27.08 19.13
C TYR A 267 4.88 -27.09 18.62
N VAL A 268 5.68 -26.06 18.92
CA VAL A 268 7.09 -25.99 18.53
C VAL A 268 7.91 -27.16 19.08
N ALA A 269 7.73 -27.51 20.36
CA ALA A 269 8.46 -28.61 21.00
C ALA A 269 8.13 -29.97 20.38
N SER A 270 6.91 -30.16 19.90
CA SER A 270 6.44 -31.42 19.29
C SER A 270 6.47 -31.43 17.76
N TYR A 271 6.77 -30.30 17.12
CA TYR A 271 6.75 -30.15 15.67
C TYR A 271 7.70 -31.15 15.01
N LYS A 272 7.17 -31.89 14.05
CA LYS A 272 7.90 -32.84 13.22
C LYS A 272 7.36 -32.75 11.79
N PRO A 273 8.22 -32.53 10.78
CA PRO A 273 7.80 -32.60 9.40
C PRO A 273 7.23 -33.99 9.06
N ASP A 274 6.26 -34.03 8.14
CA ASP A 274 5.62 -35.27 7.70
C ASP A 274 6.16 -35.69 6.33
N TYR A 275 6.89 -36.80 6.31
CA TYR A 275 7.50 -37.37 5.10
C TYR A 275 6.77 -38.61 4.56
N SER A 276 5.51 -38.83 4.97
CA SER A 276 4.70 -39.93 4.44
C SER A 276 4.45 -39.77 2.93
N ASP A 277 3.87 -40.79 2.29
CA ASP A 277 3.53 -40.68 0.87
C ASP A 277 2.44 -39.62 0.63
N SER A 278 2.75 -38.67 -0.25
CA SER A 278 1.87 -37.56 -0.63
C SER A 278 1.20 -37.77 -1.99
N SER A 279 1.43 -38.91 -2.68
CA SER A 279 0.90 -39.21 -4.01
C SER A 279 -0.62 -39.00 -4.16
N LYS A 280 -1.38 -39.24 -3.08
CA LYS A 280 -2.83 -39.01 -2.99
C LYS A 280 -3.26 -37.59 -3.37
N TYR A 281 -2.41 -36.57 -3.22
CA TYR A 281 -2.78 -35.17 -3.52
C TYR A 281 -2.85 -34.85 -5.02
N LEU A 282 -2.35 -35.73 -5.89
CA LEU A 282 -2.59 -35.65 -7.34
C LEU A 282 -3.98 -36.14 -7.73
N GLN A 283 -4.65 -36.88 -6.83
CA GLN A 283 -6.01 -37.34 -7.04
C GLN A 283 -7.01 -36.30 -6.52
N PRO A 284 -8.25 -36.32 -7.04
CA PRO A 284 -9.33 -35.53 -6.45
C PRO A 284 -9.50 -35.82 -4.95
N PRO A 285 -9.89 -34.83 -4.11
CA PRO A 285 -10.02 -35.02 -2.67
C PRO A 285 -10.97 -36.16 -2.30
N ALA A 286 -10.68 -36.89 -1.22
CA ALA A 286 -11.54 -37.99 -0.75
C ALA A 286 -12.88 -37.48 -0.17
N THR A 287 -12.91 -36.24 0.33
CA THR A 287 -14.11 -35.56 0.82
C THR A 287 -14.77 -34.76 -0.30
N GLY A 288 -16.10 -34.58 -0.21
CA GLY A 288 -16.87 -33.82 -1.21
C GLY A 288 -17.01 -34.49 -2.57
N ARG A 289 -16.96 -35.84 -2.60
CA ARG A 289 -17.14 -36.64 -3.81
C ARG A 289 -18.58 -36.61 -4.30
N LEU A 290 -18.75 -36.60 -5.62
CA LEU A 290 -20.05 -36.79 -6.25
C LEU A 290 -20.50 -38.25 -6.14
N ALA A 291 -21.81 -38.48 -6.23
CA ALA A 291 -22.39 -39.83 -6.20
C ALA A 291 -21.90 -40.71 -7.37
N GLY A 292 -21.58 -40.08 -8.52
CA GLY A 292 -20.98 -40.74 -9.67
C GLY A 292 -20.22 -39.73 -10.55
N PRO A 293 -19.34 -40.21 -11.44
CA PRO A 293 -18.62 -39.37 -12.38
C PRO A 293 -19.57 -38.73 -13.41
N LEU A 294 -19.36 -37.46 -13.72
CA LEU A 294 -20.07 -36.76 -14.79
C LEU A 294 -19.09 -36.31 -15.90
N PRO A 295 -19.40 -36.57 -17.18
CA PRO A 295 -18.48 -36.25 -18.28
C PRO A 295 -18.33 -34.73 -18.49
N ILE A 296 -17.08 -34.25 -18.44
CA ILE A 296 -16.74 -32.85 -18.72
C ILE A 296 -16.13 -32.70 -20.11
N ALA A 297 -15.22 -33.61 -20.49
CA ALA A 297 -14.63 -33.66 -21.83
C ALA A 297 -14.45 -35.11 -22.30
N ARG A 298 -14.50 -35.31 -23.62
CA ARG A 298 -14.18 -36.59 -24.27
C ARG A 298 -13.37 -36.35 -25.54
N GLY A 299 -12.22 -37.00 -25.67
CA GLY A 299 -11.31 -36.82 -26.80
C GLY A 299 -10.94 -35.35 -27.08
N GLY A 300 -10.84 -34.53 -26.03
CA GLY A 300 -10.53 -33.10 -26.15
C GLY A 300 -11.68 -32.26 -26.72
N LYS A 301 -12.93 -32.74 -26.63
CA LYS A 301 -14.14 -31.98 -26.95
C LYS A 301 -15.00 -31.81 -25.71
N ALA A 302 -15.68 -30.67 -25.59
CA ALA A 302 -16.59 -30.42 -24.48
C ALA A 302 -17.74 -31.46 -24.47
N ALA A 303 -17.88 -32.16 -23.34
CA ALA A 303 -19.02 -33.02 -23.03
C ALA A 303 -19.96 -32.35 -22.01
N ALA A 304 -19.61 -31.16 -21.55
CA ALA A 304 -20.40 -30.30 -20.68
C ALA A 304 -20.70 -28.94 -21.32
N GLU A 305 -21.75 -28.29 -20.85
CA GLU A 305 -22.11 -26.90 -21.19
C GLU A 305 -22.08 -26.05 -19.92
N ILE A 306 -21.62 -24.80 -20.05
CA ILE A 306 -21.59 -23.84 -18.94
C ILE A 306 -22.77 -22.89 -19.10
N ILE A 307 -23.69 -22.89 -18.14
CA ILE A 307 -24.88 -22.04 -18.13
C ILE A 307 -24.71 -20.99 -17.02
N VAL A 308 -24.59 -19.71 -17.37
CA VAL A 308 -24.36 -18.62 -16.41
C VAL A 308 -25.62 -17.80 -16.15
N ASP A 309 -25.90 -17.55 -14.87
CA ASP A 309 -26.95 -16.62 -14.46
C ASP A 309 -26.44 -15.19 -14.52
N LEU A 310 -26.98 -14.41 -15.45
CA LEU A 310 -26.77 -12.97 -15.59
C LEU A 310 -28.07 -12.17 -15.40
N SER A 311 -29.09 -12.79 -14.81
CA SER A 311 -30.37 -12.15 -14.50
C SER A 311 -30.28 -11.30 -13.24
N ASP A 312 -31.25 -10.40 -13.03
CA ASP A 312 -31.28 -9.52 -11.86
C ASP A 312 -31.40 -10.28 -10.52
N ALA A 313 -31.62 -11.60 -10.55
CA ALA A 313 -31.61 -12.46 -9.37
C ALA A 313 -30.24 -12.56 -8.66
N ILE A 314 -29.14 -12.16 -9.31
CA ILE A 314 -27.80 -12.14 -8.70
C ILE A 314 -27.45 -10.83 -7.98
N ILE A 315 -28.31 -9.80 -8.09
CA ILE A 315 -28.08 -8.50 -7.43
C ILE A 315 -28.04 -8.70 -5.91
N LEU A 316 -27.04 -8.11 -5.24
CA LEU A 316 -26.80 -8.34 -3.82
C LEU A 316 -28.00 -7.96 -2.94
N ASP A 317 -28.72 -6.89 -3.29
CA ASP A 317 -29.93 -6.40 -2.61
C ASP A 317 -31.05 -7.46 -2.52
N ASN A 318 -31.02 -8.51 -3.37
CA ASN A 318 -31.99 -9.61 -3.40
C ASN A 318 -31.59 -10.81 -2.53
N ARG A 319 -30.38 -10.81 -1.95
CA ARG A 319 -29.78 -11.97 -1.26
C ARG A 319 -29.23 -11.65 0.13
N PHE A 320 -28.72 -10.45 0.33
CA PHE A 320 -28.20 -9.99 1.62
C PHE A 320 -29.23 -9.08 2.30
N PRO A 321 -29.40 -9.18 3.64
CA PRO A 321 -30.36 -8.35 4.39
C PRO A 321 -30.01 -6.87 4.22
N LYS A 322 -30.97 -5.99 3.94
CA LYS A 322 -30.73 -4.55 3.66
C LYS A 322 -30.21 -3.78 4.88
N GLU A 323 -29.48 -2.69 4.63
CA GLU A 323 -28.86 -1.75 5.59
C GLU A 323 -29.75 -1.35 6.80
N PRO A 324 -29.17 -1.10 8.00
CA PRO A 324 -27.80 -0.59 8.25
C PRO A 324 -26.70 -1.64 8.52
N GLU A 325 -26.91 -2.92 8.19
CA GLU A 325 -25.99 -4.01 8.54
C GLU A 325 -24.88 -4.34 7.52
N TRP A 326 -24.75 -3.65 6.37
CA TRP A 326 -23.77 -4.09 5.35
C TRP A 326 -22.34 -3.73 5.71
N THR A 327 -21.42 -4.65 5.46
CA THR A 327 -19.98 -4.42 5.59
C THR A 327 -19.43 -3.56 4.44
N THR A 328 -18.18 -3.09 4.56
CA THR A 328 -17.52 -2.26 3.52
C THR A 328 -17.36 -3.03 2.23
N GLU A 329 -17.10 -4.31 2.37
CA GLU A 329 -16.86 -5.24 1.29
C GLU A 329 -18.14 -5.48 0.48
N LEU A 330 -19.30 -5.58 1.13
CA LEU A 330 -20.59 -5.68 0.44
C LEU A 330 -20.90 -4.39 -0.33
N LEU A 331 -20.70 -3.22 0.29
CA LEU A 331 -20.90 -1.93 -0.38
C LEU A 331 -19.96 -1.77 -1.59
N GLN A 332 -18.70 -2.20 -1.48
CA GLN A 332 -17.74 -2.18 -2.58
C GLN A 332 -18.09 -3.15 -3.71
N ALA A 333 -18.75 -4.26 -3.40
CA ALA A 333 -19.14 -5.26 -4.38
C ALA A 333 -20.35 -4.85 -5.24
N ARG A 334 -21.14 -3.86 -4.81
CA ARG A 334 -22.38 -3.48 -5.49
C ARG A 334 -22.11 -2.95 -6.89
N GLY A 335 -22.95 -3.38 -7.83
CA GLY A 335 -22.88 -3.00 -9.23
C GLY A 335 -21.81 -3.73 -10.04
N TYR A 336 -21.01 -4.61 -9.43
CA TYR A 336 -20.03 -5.46 -10.13
C TYR A 336 -20.54 -6.89 -10.36
N GLU A 337 -21.75 -7.23 -9.89
CA GLU A 337 -22.29 -8.59 -9.86
C GLU A 337 -22.26 -9.26 -11.24
N PHE A 338 -22.79 -8.59 -12.27
CA PHE A 338 -22.86 -9.13 -13.63
C PHE A 338 -21.47 -9.29 -14.26
N THR A 339 -20.59 -8.31 -14.06
CA THR A 339 -19.22 -8.35 -14.59
C THR A 339 -18.43 -9.48 -13.96
N VAL A 340 -18.59 -9.72 -12.65
CA VAL A 340 -17.92 -10.82 -11.94
C VAL A 340 -18.54 -12.18 -12.31
N ALA A 341 -19.86 -12.29 -12.46
CA ALA A 341 -20.52 -13.53 -12.89
C ALA A 341 -20.10 -13.93 -14.32
N ARG A 342 -20.05 -12.96 -15.24
CA ARG A 342 -19.50 -13.15 -16.59
C ARG A 342 -18.06 -13.63 -16.52
N PHE A 343 -17.22 -12.97 -15.71
CA PHE A 343 -15.82 -13.33 -15.55
C PHE A 343 -15.66 -14.76 -15.02
N ALA A 344 -16.48 -15.19 -14.04
CA ALA A 344 -16.48 -16.55 -13.50
C ALA A 344 -16.77 -17.62 -14.55
N ALA A 345 -17.75 -17.38 -15.43
CA ALA A 345 -18.10 -18.31 -16.48
C ALA A 345 -16.98 -18.49 -17.52
N TYR A 346 -16.37 -17.39 -17.95
CA TYR A 346 -15.27 -17.44 -18.91
C TYR A 346 -13.96 -17.94 -18.31
N GLU A 347 -13.69 -17.69 -17.02
CA GLU A 347 -12.56 -18.34 -16.34
C GLU A 347 -12.76 -19.85 -16.28
N LEU A 348 -13.96 -20.34 -15.93
CA LEU A 348 -14.23 -21.77 -15.95
C LEU A 348 -14.05 -22.37 -17.35
N ALA A 349 -14.61 -21.75 -18.38
CA ALA A 349 -14.46 -22.20 -19.76
C ALA A 349 -12.99 -22.23 -20.20
N ASN A 350 -12.22 -21.18 -19.87
CA ASN A 350 -10.81 -21.06 -20.21
C ASN A 350 -9.97 -22.15 -19.51
N TRP A 351 -10.18 -22.36 -18.21
CA TRP A 351 -9.44 -23.37 -17.46
C TRP A 351 -9.81 -24.80 -17.85
N LEU A 352 -11.09 -25.09 -18.09
CA LEU A 352 -11.50 -26.38 -18.65
C LEU A 352 -10.87 -26.60 -20.03
N GLY A 353 -10.77 -25.55 -20.86
CA GLY A 353 -10.07 -25.62 -22.14
C GLY A 353 -8.58 -25.93 -21.98
N HIS A 354 -7.87 -25.28 -21.05
CA HIS A 354 -6.47 -25.58 -20.77
C HIS A 354 -6.26 -27.03 -20.30
N VAL A 355 -7.06 -27.52 -19.36
CA VAL A 355 -6.84 -28.84 -18.76
C VAL A 355 -7.38 -30.00 -19.60
N THR A 356 -8.19 -29.75 -20.63
CA THR A 356 -8.76 -30.81 -21.48
C THR A 356 -8.41 -30.70 -22.96
N GLY A 357 -7.99 -29.52 -23.43
CA GLY A 357 -7.84 -29.19 -24.85
C GLY A 357 -9.14 -28.85 -25.58
N GLY A 358 -10.29 -28.87 -24.89
CA GLY A 358 -11.60 -28.58 -25.48
C GLY A 358 -11.98 -27.11 -25.56
N GLU A 359 -12.98 -26.78 -26.38
CA GLU A 359 -13.62 -25.47 -26.42
C GLU A 359 -14.99 -25.57 -25.73
N PHE A 360 -15.21 -24.74 -24.71
CA PHE A 360 -16.43 -24.74 -23.88
C PHE A 360 -17.23 -23.46 -24.09
N ASP A 361 -18.47 -23.61 -24.54
CA ASP A 361 -19.37 -22.47 -24.74
C ASP A 361 -19.99 -22.02 -23.41
N VAL A 362 -20.09 -20.69 -23.26
CA VAL A 362 -20.83 -20.04 -22.17
C VAL A 362 -22.21 -19.66 -22.68
N LEU A 363 -23.25 -20.29 -22.11
CA LEU A 363 -24.65 -20.15 -22.50
C LEU A 363 -25.46 -19.47 -21.39
N LEU A 364 -26.63 -18.92 -21.76
CA LEU A 364 -27.63 -18.42 -20.80
C LEU A 364 -28.70 -19.47 -20.49
N GLU A 365 -28.93 -20.38 -21.44
CA GLU A 365 -29.86 -21.50 -21.36
C GLU A 365 -29.21 -22.73 -22.01
N PRO A 366 -29.56 -23.97 -21.60
CA PRO A 366 -29.03 -25.18 -22.23
C PRO A 366 -29.31 -25.24 -23.73
N SER A 367 -28.40 -25.81 -24.52
CA SER A 367 -28.57 -25.92 -25.98
C SER A 367 -29.66 -26.92 -26.40
N GLY A 368 -30.06 -27.82 -25.49
CA GLY A 368 -30.92 -28.97 -25.76
C GLY A 368 -30.14 -30.24 -26.13
N GLU A 369 -28.82 -30.15 -26.30
CA GLU A 369 -27.97 -31.32 -26.46
C GLU A 369 -27.87 -32.13 -25.15
N LYS A 370 -27.68 -33.45 -25.28
CA LYS A 370 -27.52 -34.34 -24.13
C LYS A 370 -26.09 -34.28 -23.60
N ARG A 371 -25.75 -33.19 -22.90
CA ARG A 371 -24.45 -32.91 -22.27
C ARG A 371 -24.62 -32.72 -20.76
N THR A 372 -23.53 -32.79 -20.00
CA THR A 372 -23.55 -32.41 -18.58
C THR A 372 -23.74 -30.90 -18.47
N HIS A 373 -24.74 -30.45 -17.72
CA HIS A 373 -24.95 -29.02 -17.48
C HIS A 373 -24.18 -28.56 -16.24
N ILE A 374 -23.45 -27.44 -16.37
CA ILE A 374 -22.82 -26.75 -15.25
C ILE A 374 -23.51 -25.40 -15.08
N TYR A 375 -24.40 -25.30 -14.10
CA TYR A 375 -25.11 -24.08 -13.75
C TYR A 375 -24.28 -23.21 -12.82
N LEU A 376 -24.03 -21.97 -13.22
CA LEU A 376 -23.28 -20.98 -12.45
C LEU A 376 -24.22 -19.89 -11.92
N GLY A 377 -24.28 -19.77 -10.61
CA GLY A 377 -24.96 -18.66 -9.94
C GLY A 377 -26.15 -19.03 -9.05
N PRO A 378 -26.56 -18.10 -8.18
CA PRO A 378 -27.49 -18.39 -7.10
C PRO A 378 -28.93 -18.66 -7.57
N ALA A 379 -29.40 -18.11 -8.71
CA ALA A 379 -30.80 -18.31 -9.11
C ALA A 379 -31.09 -19.76 -9.51
N PHE A 380 -30.15 -20.43 -10.20
CA PHE A 380 -30.30 -21.85 -10.52
C PHE A 380 -30.28 -22.74 -9.28
N ALA A 381 -29.50 -22.36 -8.27
CA ALA A 381 -29.36 -23.11 -7.03
C ALA A 381 -30.54 -22.92 -6.07
N LEU A 382 -31.19 -21.74 -6.07
CA LEU A 382 -32.21 -21.36 -5.10
C LEU A 382 -33.37 -22.37 -4.94
N PRO A 383 -33.95 -22.95 -6.01
CA PRO A 383 -35.06 -23.90 -5.89
C PRO A 383 -34.65 -25.25 -5.26
N HIS A 384 -33.35 -25.53 -5.13
CA HIS A 384 -32.84 -26.84 -4.75
C HIS A 384 -31.96 -26.80 -3.50
N PHE A 385 -31.23 -25.71 -3.28
CA PHE A 385 -30.18 -25.60 -2.28
C PHE A 385 -30.28 -24.31 -1.45
N ALA A 386 -31.51 -23.89 -1.13
CA ALA A 386 -31.77 -22.67 -0.34
C ALA A 386 -31.01 -22.63 1.00
N LYS A 387 -30.77 -23.78 1.65
CA LYS A 387 -30.00 -23.87 2.89
C LYS A 387 -28.51 -23.51 2.71
N ASP A 388 -27.90 -23.95 1.61
CA ASP A 388 -26.50 -23.60 1.31
C ASP A 388 -26.40 -22.10 1.04
N LEU A 389 -27.32 -21.53 0.25
CA LEU A 389 -27.38 -20.08 0.02
C LEU A 389 -27.57 -19.28 1.31
N ALA A 390 -28.46 -19.71 2.21
CA ALA A 390 -28.64 -19.07 3.51
C ALA A 390 -27.38 -19.14 4.39
N THR A 391 -26.60 -20.23 4.28
CA THR A 391 -25.31 -20.36 4.96
C THR A 391 -24.27 -19.40 4.38
N LEU A 392 -24.22 -19.29 3.05
CA LEU A 392 -23.28 -18.42 2.34
C LEU A 392 -23.62 -16.93 2.47
N SER A 393 -24.88 -16.57 2.70
CA SER A 393 -25.32 -15.16 2.89
C SER A 393 -25.44 -14.73 4.36
N SER A 394 -25.27 -15.64 5.33
CA SER A 394 -25.22 -15.27 6.75
C SER A 394 -23.97 -14.42 7.06
N GLY A 395 -23.93 -13.77 8.22
CA GLY A 395 -22.85 -12.85 8.61
C GLY A 395 -21.41 -13.37 8.40
N GLY A 396 -20.44 -12.46 8.42
CA GLY A 396 -19.04 -12.76 8.14
C GLY A 396 -18.70 -12.61 6.65
N ALA A 397 -17.86 -13.50 6.13
CA ALA A 397 -17.38 -13.42 4.75
C ALA A 397 -18.48 -13.73 3.73
N THR A 398 -18.46 -13.03 2.59
CA THR A 398 -19.57 -13.02 1.62
C THR A 398 -19.23 -13.68 0.28
N ASP A 399 -18.03 -14.21 0.16
CA ASP A 399 -17.47 -14.81 -1.06
C ASP A 399 -17.20 -16.32 -0.92
N GLY A 400 -17.96 -17.00 -0.05
CA GLY A 400 -18.03 -18.45 -0.01
C GLY A 400 -18.79 -19.05 -1.19
N TYR A 401 -18.64 -20.36 -1.39
CA TYR A 401 -19.24 -21.10 -2.50
C TYR A 401 -19.81 -22.44 -2.06
N ALA A 402 -20.74 -22.97 -2.84
CA ALA A 402 -21.17 -24.35 -2.79
C ALA A 402 -21.14 -24.96 -4.18
N ILE A 403 -20.87 -26.27 -4.20
CA ILE A 403 -20.97 -27.11 -5.38
C ILE A 403 -21.87 -28.29 -5.00
N ARG A 404 -22.82 -28.59 -5.88
CA ARG A 404 -23.77 -29.69 -5.73
C ARG A 404 -24.01 -30.38 -7.05
N GLU A 405 -24.29 -31.67 -7.00
CA GLU A 405 -24.88 -32.41 -8.12
C GLU A 405 -26.37 -32.63 -7.85
N LYS A 406 -27.17 -32.50 -8.91
CA LYS A 406 -28.57 -32.92 -8.91
C LYS A 406 -29.01 -33.23 -10.33
N ASP A 407 -29.68 -34.37 -10.48
CA ASP A 407 -30.29 -34.83 -11.73
C ASP A 407 -29.29 -34.88 -12.92
N GLY A 408 -28.02 -35.20 -12.64
CA GLY A 408 -26.94 -35.26 -13.63
C GLY A 408 -26.35 -33.90 -14.02
N ALA A 409 -26.73 -32.83 -13.33
CA ALA A 409 -26.21 -31.49 -13.51
C ALA A 409 -25.41 -31.02 -12.30
N ILE A 410 -24.42 -30.16 -12.54
CA ILE A 410 -23.54 -29.57 -11.53
C ILE A 410 -23.98 -28.13 -11.31
N TYR A 411 -24.12 -27.72 -10.05
CA TYR A 411 -24.46 -26.37 -9.64
C TYR A 411 -23.28 -25.80 -8.88
N ILE A 412 -22.66 -24.73 -9.38
CA ILE A 412 -21.60 -23.97 -8.70
C ILE A 412 -22.16 -22.59 -8.38
N PHE A 413 -22.23 -22.24 -7.09
CA PHE A 413 -22.88 -20.99 -6.69
C PHE A 413 -22.30 -20.41 -5.40
N GLY A 414 -22.14 -19.08 -5.38
CA GLY A 414 -22.00 -18.30 -4.17
C GLY A 414 -23.26 -17.47 -3.90
N ALA A 415 -23.41 -16.98 -2.67
CA ALA A 415 -24.43 -15.95 -2.36
C ALA A 415 -24.19 -14.65 -3.14
N ARG A 416 -22.93 -14.38 -3.51
CA ARG A 416 -22.53 -13.38 -4.51
C ARG A 416 -21.67 -13.99 -5.62
N PRO A 417 -21.55 -13.34 -6.79
CA PRO A 417 -20.79 -13.86 -7.92
C PRO A 417 -19.31 -14.18 -7.67
N ALA A 418 -18.62 -13.46 -6.77
CA ALA A 418 -17.24 -13.80 -6.43
C ALA A 418 -17.12 -15.16 -5.73
N GLY A 419 -18.14 -15.57 -4.97
CA GLY A 419 -18.21 -16.92 -4.44
C GLY A 419 -18.30 -17.95 -5.58
N THR A 420 -19.19 -17.73 -6.55
CA THR A 420 -19.27 -18.58 -7.74
C THR A 420 -17.92 -18.66 -8.47
N LEU A 421 -17.21 -17.54 -8.64
CA LEU A 421 -15.86 -17.50 -9.22
C LEU A 421 -14.87 -18.41 -8.46
N PHE A 422 -14.80 -18.32 -7.13
CA PHE A 422 -13.91 -19.16 -6.34
C PHE A 422 -14.35 -20.63 -6.33
N GLY A 423 -15.66 -20.89 -6.44
CA GLY A 423 -16.20 -22.23 -6.68
C GLY A 423 -15.74 -22.82 -8.02
N CYS A 424 -15.68 -22.02 -9.09
CA CYS A 424 -15.14 -22.45 -10.39
C CYS A 424 -13.66 -22.87 -10.27
N TYR A 425 -12.82 -22.08 -9.58
CA TYR A 425 -11.41 -22.45 -9.38
C TYR A 425 -11.27 -23.71 -8.53
N ALA A 426 -12.02 -23.81 -7.43
CA ALA A 426 -12.02 -25.01 -6.58
C ALA A 426 -12.48 -26.26 -7.37
N PHE A 427 -13.47 -26.12 -8.24
CA PHE A 427 -13.96 -27.21 -9.09
C PHE A 427 -12.89 -27.73 -10.04
N VAL A 428 -12.16 -26.84 -10.71
CA VAL A 428 -11.06 -27.23 -11.62
C VAL A 428 -9.89 -27.82 -10.83
N GLU A 429 -9.43 -27.14 -9.77
CA GLU A 429 -8.32 -27.61 -8.92
C GLU A 429 -8.58 -29.01 -8.37
N ASN A 430 -9.79 -29.27 -7.86
CA ASN A 430 -10.10 -30.53 -7.19
C ASN A 430 -10.51 -31.67 -8.11
N ASN A 431 -10.83 -31.44 -9.38
CA ASN A 431 -11.07 -32.51 -10.37
C ASN A 431 -9.84 -32.80 -11.25
N THR A 432 -8.75 -32.06 -11.06
CA THR A 432 -7.49 -32.21 -11.81
C THR A 432 -6.29 -32.28 -10.88
N ASP A 433 -5.09 -32.39 -11.45
CA ASP A 433 -3.81 -32.28 -10.74
C ASP A 433 -3.23 -30.86 -10.76
N LEU A 434 -4.05 -29.86 -11.15
CA LEU A 434 -3.65 -28.48 -11.34
C LEU A 434 -3.25 -27.80 -10.02
N ILE A 435 -2.25 -26.92 -10.07
CA ILE A 435 -2.00 -25.92 -9.03
C ILE A 435 -1.51 -24.60 -9.63
N TRP A 436 -2.05 -23.49 -9.14
CA TRP A 436 -1.55 -22.13 -9.38
C TRP A 436 -0.48 -21.79 -8.35
N ALA A 437 0.74 -22.29 -8.56
CA ALA A 437 1.80 -22.29 -7.55
C ALA A 437 2.50 -20.92 -7.41
N PHE A 438 2.96 -20.34 -8.50
CA PHE A 438 3.88 -19.19 -8.48
C PHE A 438 3.21 -17.91 -9.00
N ALA A 439 3.31 -16.81 -8.25
CA ALA A 439 2.62 -15.55 -8.61
C ALA A 439 3.33 -14.76 -9.72
N ASN A 440 4.65 -14.90 -9.83
CA ASN A 440 5.53 -14.06 -10.65
C ASN A 440 6.23 -14.83 -11.79
N ASP A 441 5.63 -15.92 -12.28
CA ASP A 441 6.21 -16.77 -13.32
C ASP A 441 5.16 -17.10 -14.39
N PRO A 442 5.40 -16.83 -15.69
CA PRO A 442 4.52 -17.29 -16.77
C PRO A 442 4.37 -18.81 -16.80
N ASP A 443 5.38 -19.55 -16.35
CA ASP A 443 5.32 -21.00 -16.21
C ASP A 443 4.77 -21.42 -14.85
N GLY A 444 4.22 -20.50 -14.06
CA GLY A 444 3.92 -20.67 -12.64
C GLY A 444 2.74 -21.57 -12.30
N THR A 445 1.99 -22.03 -13.31
CA THR A 445 0.84 -22.93 -13.18
C THR A 445 1.16 -24.27 -13.82
N ILE A 446 0.96 -25.36 -13.10
CA ILE A 446 1.27 -26.73 -13.55
C ILE A 446 0.02 -27.60 -13.50
N TYR A 447 -0.19 -28.39 -14.56
CA TYR A 447 -1.32 -29.30 -14.73
C TYR A 447 -0.99 -30.34 -15.82
N THR A 448 -1.71 -31.45 -15.82
CA THR A 448 -1.71 -32.44 -16.91
C THR A 448 -2.95 -32.25 -17.78
N VAL A 449 -2.78 -32.24 -19.10
CA VAL A 449 -3.92 -32.22 -20.04
C VAL A 449 -4.59 -33.59 -20.05
N ASN A 450 -5.87 -33.64 -19.67
CA ASN A 450 -6.71 -34.82 -19.74
C ASN A 450 -7.87 -34.63 -20.74
N PRO A 451 -7.79 -35.19 -21.96
CA PRO A 451 -8.85 -35.08 -22.96
C PRO A 451 -10.16 -35.80 -22.58
N ASP A 452 -10.12 -36.70 -21.59
CA ASP A 452 -11.24 -37.49 -21.10
C ASP A 452 -11.46 -37.20 -19.60
N LEU A 453 -11.88 -35.97 -19.31
CA LEU A 453 -12.10 -35.49 -17.95
C LEU A 453 -13.51 -35.81 -17.45
N ASP A 454 -13.59 -36.39 -16.25
CA ASP A 454 -14.82 -36.54 -15.46
C ASP A 454 -14.77 -35.66 -14.22
N ALA A 455 -15.91 -35.05 -13.90
CA ALA A 455 -16.14 -34.46 -12.60
C ALA A 455 -16.51 -35.56 -11.60
N VAL A 456 -15.70 -35.71 -10.57
CA VAL A 456 -15.85 -36.69 -9.48
C VAL A 456 -15.89 -36.02 -8.11
N TRP A 457 -15.58 -34.73 -8.04
CA TRP A 457 -15.62 -33.88 -6.86
C TRP A 457 -16.54 -32.68 -7.10
N GLY A 458 -17.36 -32.35 -6.10
CA GLY A 458 -18.32 -31.25 -6.21
C GLY A 458 -19.53 -31.36 -5.28
N ASP A 459 -19.42 -32.02 -4.13
CA ASP A 459 -20.45 -31.97 -3.08
C ASP A 459 -19.90 -31.28 -1.83
N VAL A 460 -19.79 -29.95 -1.89
CA VAL A 460 -19.25 -29.13 -0.80
C VAL A 460 -20.01 -27.81 -0.61
N CYS A 461 -20.05 -27.28 0.60
CA CYS A 461 -20.35 -25.88 0.90
C CYS A 461 -19.20 -25.33 1.75
N SER A 462 -18.47 -24.33 1.23
CA SER A 462 -17.26 -23.78 1.83
C SER A 462 -17.39 -22.26 1.97
N LYS A 463 -17.19 -21.77 3.20
CA LYS A 463 -17.26 -20.35 3.52
C LYS A 463 -15.97 -19.93 4.23
N PRO A 464 -15.31 -18.85 3.79
CA PRO A 464 -14.07 -18.41 4.41
C PRO A 464 -14.31 -17.85 5.82
N ALA A 465 -13.35 -18.06 6.71
CA ALA A 465 -13.34 -17.46 8.05
C ALA A 465 -13.11 -15.94 8.00
N PHE A 466 -12.25 -15.47 7.09
CA PHE A 466 -11.91 -14.05 6.96
C PHE A 466 -12.66 -13.39 5.79
N ILE A 467 -13.24 -12.22 6.07
CA ILE A 467 -13.97 -11.37 5.11
C ILE A 467 -13.02 -10.83 4.04
N GLN A 468 -11.84 -10.37 4.46
CA GLN A 468 -10.83 -9.80 3.59
C GLN A 468 -9.50 -10.49 3.82
N ARG A 469 -8.86 -10.95 2.74
CA ARG A 469 -7.66 -11.79 2.74
C ARG A 469 -6.72 -11.27 1.67
N GLY A 470 -5.55 -10.74 2.02
CA GLY A 470 -4.77 -10.07 1.00
C GLY A 470 -3.26 -9.90 1.12
N TRP A 471 -2.70 -9.49 -0.02
CA TRP A 471 -1.27 -9.29 -0.25
C TRP A 471 -1.01 -8.00 -1.05
N GLY A 472 0.12 -7.35 -0.77
CA GLY A 472 0.49 -6.05 -1.34
C GLY A 472 1.13 -6.04 -2.73
N PHE A 473 1.17 -7.17 -3.43
CA PHE A 473 1.76 -7.28 -4.77
C PHE A 473 0.72 -7.21 -5.90
N ASN A 474 1.16 -6.92 -7.12
CA ASN A 474 0.29 -6.55 -8.25
C ASN A 474 -0.29 -7.75 -9.01
N GLU A 475 0.27 -8.94 -8.85
CA GLU A 475 -0.09 -10.17 -9.57
C GLU A 475 -1.49 -10.68 -9.18
N GLY A 476 -2.52 -10.05 -9.77
CA GLY A 476 -3.92 -10.27 -9.42
C GLY A 476 -4.47 -11.65 -9.81
N GLU A 477 -3.91 -12.31 -10.82
CA GLU A 477 -4.36 -13.63 -11.29
C GLU A 477 -4.14 -14.72 -10.25
N TRP A 478 -2.89 -14.91 -9.81
CA TRP A 478 -2.55 -15.87 -8.76
C TRP A 478 -3.41 -15.67 -7.50
N LYS A 479 -3.65 -14.40 -7.12
CA LYS A 479 -4.52 -14.07 -5.97
C LYS A 479 -5.94 -14.61 -6.18
N ARG A 480 -6.56 -14.35 -7.33
CA ARG A 480 -7.92 -14.83 -7.63
C ARG A 480 -7.98 -16.36 -7.68
N HIS A 481 -7.03 -16.99 -8.36
CA HIS A 481 -6.91 -18.44 -8.48
C HIS A 481 -6.81 -19.12 -7.12
N ASN A 482 -6.18 -18.47 -6.14
CA ASN A 482 -6.03 -18.96 -4.77
C ASN A 482 -7.01 -18.31 -3.78
N ALA A 483 -8.16 -17.80 -4.25
CA ALA A 483 -9.24 -17.21 -3.43
C ALA A 483 -8.81 -16.07 -2.49
N VAL A 484 -7.74 -15.35 -2.84
CA VAL A 484 -7.28 -14.11 -2.20
C VAL A 484 -8.06 -12.94 -2.81
N ASN A 485 -8.89 -12.31 -2.00
CA ASN A 485 -9.82 -11.29 -2.44
C ASN A 485 -9.32 -9.85 -2.23
N PHE A 486 -8.08 -9.64 -1.78
CA PHE A 486 -7.55 -8.30 -1.49
C PHE A 486 -6.02 -8.17 -1.68
N SER A 487 -5.45 -6.99 -1.95
CA SER A 487 -6.09 -5.94 -2.75
C SER A 487 -6.11 -6.35 -4.23
N GLY A 488 -7.11 -5.94 -5.01
CA GLY A 488 -7.27 -6.39 -6.39
C GLY A 488 -8.34 -5.62 -7.17
N ASP A 489 -8.82 -6.23 -8.24
CA ASP A 489 -9.75 -5.62 -9.20
C ASP A 489 -11.22 -5.95 -8.86
N TYR A 490 -12.06 -4.91 -8.67
CA TYR A 490 -13.49 -5.06 -8.39
C TYR A 490 -14.24 -5.79 -9.49
N GLU A 491 -13.86 -5.57 -10.76
CA GLU A 491 -14.47 -6.23 -11.91
C GLU A 491 -14.15 -7.73 -11.96
N LYS A 492 -13.20 -8.19 -11.12
CA LYS A 492 -12.79 -9.60 -11.03
C LYS A 492 -13.01 -10.18 -9.63
N GLY A 493 -13.97 -9.61 -8.89
CA GLY A 493 -14.46 -10.17 -7.62
C GLY A 493 -13.63 -9.83 -6.38
N GLN A 494 -12.59 -9.00 -6.52
CA GLN A 494 -11.70 -8.61 -5.42
C GLN A 494 -12.07 -7.23 -4.84
N PHE A 495 -11.50 -6.88 -3.69
CA PHE A 495 -11.60 -5.59 -3.04
C PHE A 495 -10.31 -4.79 -3.22
N HIS A 496 -10.36 -3.46 -3.18
CA HIS A 496 -9.18 -2.60 -3.31
C HIS A 496 -9.06 -1.61 -2.14
N THR A 497 -7.83 -1.18 -1.87
CA THR A 497 -7.55 -0.07 -0.95
C THR A 497 -7.84 1.26 -1.63
N GLN A 498 -8.74 2.06 -1.06
CA GLN A 498 -8.98 3.43 -1.50
C GLN A 498 -8.25 4.41 -0.56
N GLY A 499 -7.65 5.47 -1.09
CA GLY A 499 -6.85 6.43 -0.30
C GLY A 499 -5.40 5.96 -0.03
N GLY A 500 -4.76 6.53 0.99
CA GLY A 500 -3.36 6.22 1.33
C GLY A 500 -2.72 7.23 2.28
N HIS A 501 -1.43 7.51 2.06
CA HIS A 501 -0.66 8.48 2.85
C HIS A 501 -1.02 9.90 2.46
N PHE A 502 -1.51 10.72 3.39
CA PHE A 502 -2.22 11.96 3.11
C PHE A 502 -1.69 13.18 3.85
N LEU A 503 -0.82 13.00 4.84
CA LEU A 503 -0.32 14.09 5.69
C LEU A 503 0.91 14.80 5.10
N CYS A 504 1.61 14.22 4.14
CA CYS A 504 2.58 14.93 3.31
C CYS A 504 1.86 15.56 2.11
N SER A 505 1.01 16.55 2.36
CA SER A 505 0.10 17.17 1.37
C SER A 505 0.67 17.48 -0.02
N GLN A 506 1.98 17.73 -0.15
CA GLN A 506 2.68 17.91 -1.44
C GLN A 506 2.68 16.67 -2.36
N TYR A 507 2.32 15.49 -1.85
CA TYR A 507 1.98 14.35 -2.70
C TYR A 507 0.83 14.69 -3.65
N TYR A 508 -0.15 15.48 -3.20
CA TYR A 508 -1.43 15.72 -3.88
C TYR A 508 -1.58 17.17 -4.34
N ASP A 509 -1.17 18.11 -3.50
CA ASP A 509 -1.19 19.53 -3.78
C ASP A 509 0.12 19.97 -4.47
N ARG A 510 -0.06 20.55 -5.64
CA ARG A 510 1.01 21.02 -6.53
C ARG A 510 1.21 22.53 -6.44
N SER A 511 0.65 23.19 -5.43
CA SER A 511 0.79 24.63 -5.22
C SER A 511 2.10 24.97 -4.49
N VAL A 512 2.49 26.24 -4.51
CA VAL A 512 3.67 26.71 -3.77
C VAL A 512 3.31 26.99 -2.31
N GLY A 513 2.09 27.47 -2.08
CA GLY A 513 1.54 27.89 -0.79
C GLY A 513 1.40 26.75 0.21
N ILE A 514 1.26 25.50 -0.26
CA ILE A 514 1.18 24.32 0.62
C ILE A 514 2.35 24.20 1.61
N ARG A 515 3.52 24.77 1.26
CA ARG A 515 4.70 24.79 2.16
C ARG A 515 4.46 25.56 3.45
N ARG A 516 3.45 26.45 3.51
CA ARG A 516 3.00 27.10 4.75
C ARG A 516 2.70 26.07 5.84
N TYR A 517 2.14 24.92 5.42
CA TYR A 517 1.69 23.86 6.32
C TYR A 517 2.76 22.78 6.59
N ASN A 518 3.99 22.94 6.10
CA ASN A 518 5.09 22.04 6.47
C ASN A 518 5.29 22.03 7.98
N ALA A 519 5.50 20.86 8.58
CA ALA A 519 5.91 20.76 9.98
C ALA A 519 7.05 21.74 10.30
N MET A 520 6.92 22.42 11.44
CA MET A 520 8.03 23.17 12.01
C MET A 520 8.95 22.17 12.70
N MET A 521 10.21 22.12 12.27
CA MET A 521 11.23 21.22 12.79
C MET A 521 12.41 22.06 13.25
N LYS A 522 12.87 21.90 14.50
CA LYS A 522 14.01 22.67 15.06
C LYS A 522 13.80 24.19 14.90
N GLY A 523 12.60 24.67 15.19
CA GLY A 523 12.23 26.09 15.14
C GLY A 523 12.06 26.69 13.73
N ARG A 524 12.14 25.90 12.66
CA ARG A 524 11.96 26.39 11.28
C ARG A 524 11.07 25.47 10.45
N ARG A 525 10.30 26.03 9.51
CA ARG A 525 9.60 25.24 8.49
C ARG A 525 10.56 24.96 7.32
N PRO A 526 10.89 23.70 7.01
CA PRO A 526 11.75 23.39 5.87
C PRO A 526 11.19 23.94 4.56
N ARG A 527 12.04 24.57 3.74
CA ARG A 527 11.63 25.04 2.41
C ARG A 527 11.59 23.91 1.37
N ARG A 528 12.42 22.89 1.55
CA ARG A 528 12.48 21.72 0.67
C ARG A 528 11.54 20.66 1.19
N TRP A 529 10.88 19.98 0.26
CA TRP A 529 10.04 18.85 0.60
C TRP A 529 10.89 17.59 0.83
N SER A 530 10.47 16.74 1.78
CA SER A 530 11.04 15.42 2.06
C SER A 530 9.95 14.46 2.57
N GLU A 531 9.68 13.37 1.86
CA GLU A 531 8.76 12.29 2.32
C GLU A 531 9.22 11.62 3.61
N TRP A 532 10.49 11.79 3.98
CA TRP A 532 11.10 11.08 5.09
C TRP A 532 11.17 11.89 6.38
N GLU A 533 10.86 13.19 6.32
CA GLU A 533 11.18 14.10 7.42
C GLU A 533 10.04 15.01 7.85
N MET A 534 8.96 15.15 7.07
CA MET A 534 7.94 16.16 7.39
C MET A 534 6.51 15.69 7.08
N LEU A 535 5.66 15.79 8.09
CA LEU A 535 4.21 15.74 7.98
C LEU A 535 3.65 17.17 7.92
N ALA A 536 2.34 17.30 7.74
CA ALA A 536 1.66 18.59 7.81
C ALA A 536 1.45 19.07 9.27
N CYS A 537 1.35 20.38 9.42
CA CYS A 537 0.98 21.08 10.65
C CYS A 537 -0.54 20.99 10.89
N LEU A 538 -1.01 19.88 11.47
CA LEU A 538 -2.46 19.62 11.62
C LEU A 538 -3.21 20.56 12.56
N SER A 539 -2.49 21.25 13.48
CA SER A 539 -3.10 22.23 14.39
C SER A 539 -3.16 23.65 13.82
N ASP A 540 -2.68 23.88 12.58
CA ASP A 540 -2.90 25.18 11.93
C ASP A 540 -4.40 25.32 11.60
N PRO A 541 -5.09 26.39 12.07
CA PRO A 541 -6.54 26.51 11.91
C PRO A 541 -6.97 26.60 10.43
N ASP A 542 -6.09 27.05 9.54
CA ASP A 542 -6.40 27.16 8.10
C ASP A 542 -6.14 25.85 7.35
N TYR A 543 -5.37 24.93 7.93
CA TYR A 543 -4.93 23.72 7.23
C TYR A 543 -6.11 22.82 6.85
N ILE A 544 -7.06 22.59 7.75
CA ILE A 544 -8.19 21.69 7.46
C ILE A 544 -9.02 22.17 6.27
N GLY A 545 -9.27 23.49 6.17
CA GLY A 545 -10.02 24.08 5.06
C GLY A 545 -9.35 23.86 3.72
N HIS A 546 -8.02 23.90 3.69
CA HIS A 546 -7.22 23.59 2.51
C HIS A 546 -7.12 22.08 2.25
N ALA A 547 -6.87 21.29 3.28
CA ALA A 547 -6.64 19.85 3.19
C ALA A 547 -7.86 19.14 2.59
N VAL A 548 -9.08 19.47 3.02
CA VAL A 548 -10.29 18.77 2.54
C VAL A 548 -10.60 18.98 1.06
N GLU A 549 -10.02 20.00 0.40
CA GLU A 549 -10.14 20.23 -1.05
C GLU A 549 -9.26 19.28 -1.89
N PHE A 550 -8.20 18.72 -1.29
CA PHE A 550 -7.25 17.84 -1.97
C PHE A 550 -7.16 16.44 -1.35
N VAL A 551 -7.47 16.34 -0.06
CA VAL A 551 -7.18 15.24 0.85
C VAL A 551 -8.37 15.08 1.82
N PRO A 552 -9.38 14.26 1.50
CA PRO A 552 -9.51 13.40 0.33
C PRO A 552 -10.28 14.06 -0.86
N GLY A 553 -10.53 15.37 -0.82
CA GLY A 553 -11.41 16.03 -1.81
C GLY A 553 -12.88 15.79 -1.49
N ILE A 554 -13.38 16.31 -0.36
CA ILE A 554 -14.72 15.97 0.16
C ILE A 554 -15.84 16.27 -0.86
N ALA A 555 -15.72 17.33 -1.66
CA ALA A 555 -16.77 17.74 -2.58
C ALA A 555 -17.06 16.71 -3.70
N ASP A 556 -16.03 15.98 -4.16
CA ASP A 556 -16.12 14.97 -5.22
C ASP A 556 -15.64 13.57 -4.79
N LEU A 557 -15.47 13.34 -3.49
CA LEU A 557 -14.94 12.11 -2.88
C LEU A 557 -15.56 10.82 -3.44
N ILE A 558 -16.89 10.74 -3.44
CA ILE A 558 -17.68 9.59 -3.90
C ILE A 558 -17.42 9.22 -5.38
N TYR A 559 -16.96 10.16 -6.22
CA TYR A 559 -16.63 9.87 -7.62
C TYR A 559 -15.30 9.11 -7.78
N HIS A 560 -14.39 9.22 -6.81
CA HIS A 560 -13.08 8.56 -6.83
C HIS A 560 -12.97 7.42 -5.82
N HIS A 561 -13.66 7.56 -4.67
CA HIS A 561 -13.68 6.63 -3.56
C HIS A 561 -15.12 6.52 -3.07
N PRO A 562 -15.94 5.58 -3.57
CA PRO A 562 -17.40 5.62 -3.38
C PRO A 562 -17.90 5.19 -2.00
N VAL A 563 -17.13 4.36 -1.28
CA VAL A 563 -17.58 3.71 -0.03
C VAL A 563 -16.68 4.05 1.16
N HIS A 564 -15.37 4.07 0.93
CA HIS A 564 -14.39 4.35 1.96
C HIS A 564 -13.14 5.01 1.39
N CYS A 565 -12.37 5.69 2.24
CA CYS A 565 -11.06 6.24 1.89
C CYS A 565 -10.12 6.20 3.10
N ILE A 566 -8.90 5.70 2.92
CA ILE A 566 -7.84 5.78 3.93
C ILE A 566 -7.23 7.17 3.91
N ILE A 567 -7.24 7.82 5.08
CA ILE A 567 -6.60 9.09 5.38
C ILE A 567 -5.49 8.82 6.39
N GLY A 568 -4.36 8.32 5.89
CA GLY A 568 -3.25 7.86 6.74
C GLY A 568 -2.16 8.91 6.94
N GLN A 569 -1.45 8.79 8.07
CA GLN A 569 -0.11 9.36 8.22
C GLN A 569 0.84 8.80 7.14
N ASP A 570 1.92 9.50 6.82
CA ASP A 570 2.98 9.07 5.89
C ASP A 570 4.12 8.34 6.65
N ASP A 571 5.00 7.63 5.93
CA ASP A 571 6.06 6.77 6.50
C ASP A 571 7.21 7.54 7.19
N ASN A 572 6.90 8.50 8.07
CA ASN A 572 7.88 9.30 8.78
C ASN A 572 7.36 9.88 10.11
N TYR A 573 8.30 10.41 10.89
CA TYR A 573 8.11 11.01 12.22
C TYR A 573 8.21 12.53 12.23
N GLY A 574 8.00 13.17 11.08
CA GLY A 574 8.11 14.61 10.89
C GLY A 574 6.98 15.39 11.52
N TYR A 575 6.64 15.12 12.78
CA TYR A 575 5.58 15.81 13.52
C TYR A 575 5.94 17.28 13.75
N CYS A 576 4.95 18.16 13.67
CA CYS A 576 5.16 19.59 13.81
C CYS A 576 5.45 19.98 15.28
N GLU A 577 6.49 20.79 15.49
CA GLU A 577 6.94 21.28 16.81
C GLU A 577 6.53 22.75 17.06
N CYS A 578 5.61 23.31 16.27
CA CYS A 578 5.15 24.69 16.48
C CYS A 578 4.31 24.82 17.77
N PRO A 579 4.16 26.02 18.36
CA PRO A 579 3.41 26.21 19.61
C PRO A 579 1.97 25.68 19.61
N LEU A 580 1.31 25.64 18.45
CA LEU A 580 -0.04 25.06 18.32
C LEU A 580 -0.03 23.53 18.28
N CYS A 581 1.01 22.92 17.72
CA CYS A 581 1.19 21.47 17.64
C CYS A 581 1.92 20.88 18.86
N THR A 582 2.32 21.72 19.82
CA THR A 582 2.89 21.30 21.10
C THR A 582 2.07 21.79 22.29
N ALA A 583 0.95 22.47 22.04
CA ALA A 583 0.00 22.89 23.06
C ALA A 583 -0.59 21.65 23.78
N PRO A 584 -0.80 21.71 25.10
CA PRO A 584 -1.29 20.55 25.85
C PRO A 584 -2.67 20.05 25.37
N ILE A 585 -2.87 18.74 25.39
CA ILE A 585 -4.16 18.08 25.10
C ILE A 585 -4.68 17.46 26.40
N ILE A 586 -5.96 17.66 26.71
CA ILE A 586 -6.59 17.00 27.86
C ILE A 586 -7.15 15.65 27.40
N ALA A 587 -6.64 14.57 27.99
CA ALA A 587 -7.10 13.21 27.74
C ALA A 587 -8.52 12.96 28.32
N GLU A 588 -9.16 11.86 27.91
CA GLU A 588 -10.48 11.44 28.43
C GLU A 588 -10.51 11.25 29.95
N ASP A 589 -9.40 10.82 30.53
CA ASP A 589 -9.23 10.60 31.97
C ASP A 589 -8.77 11.86 32.73
N GLY A 590 -8.63 12.99 32.03
CA GLY A 590 -8.25 14.28 32.60
C GLY A 590 -6.73 14.54 32.67
N GLU A 591 -5.88 13.58 32.26
CA GLU A 591 -4.43 13.82 32.20
C GLU A 591 -4.09 14.88 31.13
N VAL A 592 -3.11 15.72 31.43
CA VAL A 592 -2.59 16.71 30.50
C VAL A 592 -1.44 16.09 29.70
N LEU A 593 -1.70 15.80 28.43
CA LEU A 593 -0.72 15.26 27.50
C LEU A 593 0.15 16.38 26.91
N THR A 594 1.46 16.19 26.91
CA THR A 594 2.41 17.07 26.19
C THR A 594 3.42 16.23 25.40
N PRO A 595 4.04 16.76 24.32
CA PRO A 595 5.10 16.05 23.62
C PRO A 595 6.30 15.69 24.51
N GLN A 596 6.54 16.47 25.57
CA GLN A 596 7.66 16.29 26.47
C GLN A 596 7.44 15.13 27.45
N SER A 597 6.20 14.93 27.92
CA SER A 597 5.85 13.92 28.93
C SER A 597 5.12 12.69 28.38
N ASN A 598 4.55 12.79 27.17
CA ASN A 598 3.64 11.78 26.60
C ASN A 598 3.77 11.68 25.07
N TYR A 599 4.99 11.62 24.52
CA TYR A 599 5.25 11.84 23.09
C TYR A 599 4.31 11.03 22.14
N ALA A 600 4.23 9.71 22.28
CA ALA A 600 3.39 8.89 21.40
C ALA A 600 1.89 9.13 21.62
N ASP A 601 1.42 9.12 22.87
CA ASP A 601 0.02 9.36 23.21
C ASP A 601 -0.45 10.75 22.73
N TYR A 602 0.41 11.76 22.88
CA TYR A 602 0.17 13.11 22.40
C TYR A 602 -0.01 13.15 20.89
N TYR A 603 0.93 12.59 20.11
CA TYR A 603 0.85 12.65 18.66
C TYR A 603 -0.25 11.73 18.09
N GLY A 604 -0.60 10.64 18.77
CA GLY A 604 -1.81 9.88 18.50
C GLY A 604 -3.06 10.73 18.70
N ALA A 605 -3.22 11.38 19.86
CA ALA A 605 -4.36 12.26 20.14
C ALA A 605 -4.43 13.46 19.17
N TRP A 606 -3.30 14.06 18.83
CA TRP A 606 -3.17 15.13 17.83
C TRP A 606 -3.69 14.68 16.45
N PHE A 607 -3.25 13.52 15.98
CA PHE A 607 -3.68 12.98 14.69
C PHE A 607 -5.18 12.66 14.66
N TYR A 608 -5.68 11.91 15.67
CA TYR A 608 -7.09 11.52 15.69
C TYR A 608 -8.04 12.71 15.97
N THR A 609 -7.57 13.77 16.63
CA THR A 609 -8.33 15.04 16.73
C THR A 609 -8.55 15.67 15.36
N TYR A 610 -7.53 15.66 14.50
CA TYR A 610 -7.66 16.10 13.12
C TYR A 610 -8.57 15.17 12.32
N LEU A 611 -8.36 13.85 12.43
CA LEU A 611 -9.12 12.87 11.67
C LEU A 611 -10.61 12.88 12.01
N ASN A 612 -10.98 13.04 13.29
CA ASN A 612 -12.39 13.21 13.69
C ASN A 612 -13.05 14.40 12.98
N LYS A 613 -12.36 15.55 12.88
CA LYS A 613 -12.90 16.73 12.19
C LYS A 613 -13.08 16.49 10.69
N VAL A 614 -12.13 15.80 10.06
CA VAL A 614 -12.23 15.43 8.65
C VAL A 614 -13.39 14.45 8.44
N ASP A 615 -13.52 13.45 9.31
CA ASP A 615 -14.60 12.49 9.27
C ASP A 615 -15.97 13.17 9.48
N ASP A 616 -16.12 14.11 10.42
CA ASP A 616 -17.35 14.87 10.62
C ASP A 616 -17.76 15.64 9.35
N LEU A 617 -16.80 16.26 8.66
CA LEU A 617 -17.05 16.95 7.39
C LEU A 617 -17.45 15.98 6.28
N ILE A 618 -16.85 14.79 6.26
CA ILE A 618 -17.23 13.72 5.33
C ILE A 618 -18.65 13.26 5.65
N GLN A 619 -18.99 12.92 6.90
CA GLN A 619 -20.33 12.47 7.29
C GLN A 619 -21.40 13.52 6.99
N LYS A 620 -21.09 14.81 7.17
CA LYS A 620 -21.99 15.91 6.83
C LYS A 620 -22.33 15.94 5.33
N ARG A 621 -21.37 15.60 4.47
CA ARG A 621 -21.54 15.61 3.01
C ARG A 621 -22.03 14.27 2.45
N TRP A 622 -21.54 13.17 3.01
CA TRP A 622 -21.72 11.79 2.59
C TRP A 622 -22.00 10.90 3.82
N PRO A 623 -23.22 10.95 4.39
CA PRO A 623 -23.58 10.12 5.54
C PRO A 623 -23.36 8.63 5.25
N GLY A 624 -22.75 7.91 6.19
CA GLY A 624 -22.47 6.47 6.07
C GLY A 624 -21.17 6.13 5.33
N PHE A 625 -20.44 7.14 4.85
CA PHE A 625 -19.09 6.93 4.31
C PHE A 625 -18.14 6.41 5.40
N ARG A 626 -17.17 5.58 5.04
CA ARG A 626 -16.22 5.02 6.01
C ARG A 626 -14.85 5.68 5.88
N THR A 627 -14.30 6.15 7.00
CA THR A 627 -12.99 6.80 7.05
C THR A 627 -11.93 5.83 7.56
N GLY A 628 -10.94 5.48 6.74
CA GLY A 628 -9.86 4.59 7.13
C GLY A 628 -8.62 5.34 7.60
N THR A 629 -7.73 4.70 8.33
CA THR A 629 -6.37 5.23 8.59
C THR A 629 -5.35 4.09 8.71
N PHE A 630 -4.10 4.36 8.34
CA PHE A 630 -2.97 3.52 8.73
C PHE A 630 -2.62 3.81 10.19
N ALA A 631 -2.94 2.87 11.07
CA ALA A 631 -2.61 2.92 12.48
C ALA A 631 -1.23 2.25 12.71
N TYR A 632 -0.17 2.94 12.31
CA TYR A 632 1.25 2.64 12.66
C TYR A 632 1.84 3.75 13.53
N PHE A 633 3.08 3.57 14.01
CA PHE A 633 3.83 4.61 14.73
C PHE A 633 3.07 5.12 15.96
N ALA A 634 3.03 6.44 16.20
CA ALA A 634 2.29 7.02 17.32
C ALA A 634 0.76 6.84 17.21
N ASN A 635 0.25 6.44 16.04
CA ASN A 635 -1.19 6.28 15.78
C ASN A 635 -1.67 4.84 15.92
N ALA A 636 -0.76 3.89 16.20
CA ALA A 636 -1.09 2.48 16.40
C ALA A 636 -1.88 2.22 17.70
N PRO A 637 -1.44 2.70 18.88
CA PRO A 637 -2.24 2.59 20.10
C PRO A 637 -3.57 3.36 19.99
N TYR A 638 -4.60 2.93 20.71
CA TYR A 638 -5.81 3.72 20.85
C TYR A 638 -5.47 5.05 21.52
N PRO A 639 -5.76 6.22 20.91
CA PRO A 639 -5.42 7.50 21.51
C PRO A 639 -6.29 7.73 22.75
N ARG A 640 -5.79 8.45 23.76
CA ARG A 640 -6.56 8.75 25.00
C ARG A 640 -7.64 9.84 24.80
N ILE A 641 -8.26 9.87 23.62
CA ILE A 641 -9.37 10.74 23.23
C ILE A 641 -10.47 9.91 22.54
N LYS A 642 -11.68 10.46 22.45
CA LYS A 642 -12.78 9.81 21.72
C LYS A 642 -12.48 9.81 20.23
N VAL A 643 -12.62 8.65 19.59
CA VAL A 643 -12.50 8.49 18.14
C VAL A 643 -13.89 8.20 17.54
N ASN A 644 -14.23 8.84 16.43
CA ASN A 644 -15.50 8.60 15.72
C ASN A 644 -15.65 7.13 15.32
N LYS A 645 -16.84 6.55 15.49
CA LYS A 645 -17.12 5.12 15.20
C LYS A 645 -17.06 4.77 13.70
N THR A 646 -17.17 5.78 12.85
CA THR A 646 -17.00 5.74 11.39
C THR A 646 -15.53 5.66 10.97
N ILE A 647 -14.59 5.87 11.90
CA ILE A 647 -13.16 5.69 11.68
C ILE A 647 -12.78 4.23 11.93
N PHE A 648 -12.18 3.59 10.92
CA PHE A 648 -11.69 2.23 10.99
C PHE A 648 -10.15 2.19 10.91
N PRO A 649 -9.47 1.68 11.95
CA PRO A 649 -8.02 1.54 11.94
C PRO A 649 -7.61 0.33 11.08
N ARG A 650 -6.62 0.55 10.22
CA ARG A 650 -5.78 -0.54 9.68
C ARG A 650 -4.59 -0.66 10.59
N LEU A 651 -4.63 -1.62 11.50
CA LEU A 651 -3.63 -1.79 12.53
C LEU A 651 -2.36 -2.35 11.87
N CYS A 652 -1.38 -1.49 11.73
CA CYS A 652 -0.13 -1.78 11.07
C CYS A 652 0.86 -2.26 12.12
N THR A 653 1.13 -3.57 12.19
CA THR A 653 2.12 -4.14 13.13
C THR A 653 3.55 -3.88 12.64
N TYR A 654 3.84 -2.60 12.37
CA TYR A 654 5.09 -2.10 11.84
C TYR A 654 6.18 -2.20 12.91
N VAL A 655 7.25 -2.93 12.57
CA VAL A 655 8.33 -3.36 13.48
C VAL A 655 7.85 -4.32 14.59
N ARG A 656 7.03 -5.32 14.25
CA ARG A 656 6.88 -6.53 15.06
C ARG A 656 8.23 -7.27 15.13
N LYS A 657 8.86 -7.30 16.30
CA LYS A 657 10.24 -7.82 16.49
C LYS A 657 10.39 -9.32 16.27
N ALA A 658 9.33 -10.09 16.49
CA ALA A 658 9.34 -11.53 16.27
C ALA A 658 8.12 -11.95 15.45
N GLN A 659 8.29 -11.98 14.12
CA GLN A 659 7.36 -12.61 13.18
C GLN A 659 7.46 -14.15 13.22
N ASN A 660 8.49 -14.72 13.86
CA ASN A 660 8.63 -16.15 14.09
C ASN A 660 7.95 -16.67 15.36
N GLU A 661 7.23 -15.81 16.09
CA GLU A 661 6.37 -16.16 17.22
C GLU A 661 5.00 -15.48 17.07
N PRO A 662 3.89 -16.05 17.56
CA PRO A 662 2.56 -15.46 17.42
C PRO A 662 2.41 -14.06 18.02
N ILE A 663 1.38 -13.32 17.60
CA ILE A 663 1.12 -11.92 17.97
C ILE A 663 0.87 -11.75 19.47
N PHE A 664 0.40 -12.81 20.14
CA PHE A 664 0.16 -12.88 21.58
C PHE A 664 1.35 -13.42 22.38
N ALA A 665 2.47 -13.78 21.75
CA ALA A 665 3.68 -14.21 22.43
C ALA A 665 4.22 -13.07 23.33
N PRO A 666 4.93 -13.37 24.43
CA PRO A 666 5.46 -12.35 25.36
C PRO A 666 6.21 -11.21 24.66
N ILE A 667 7.06 -11.53 23.66
CA ILE A 667 7.83 -10.53 22.90
C ILE A 667 6.94 -9.61 22.04
N ASN A 668 5.75 -10.07 21.65
CA ASN A 668 4.78 -9.32 20.84
C ASN A 668 3.61 -8.76 21.66
N GLN A 669 3.58 -8.95 22.99
CA GLN A 669 2.39 -8.73 23.81
C GLN A 669 1.88 -7.28 23.83
N HIS A 670 2.73 -6.31 23.51
CA HIS A 670 2.30 -4.91 23.37
C HIS A 670 1.36 -4.73 22.17
N TRP A 671 1.62 -5.43 21.05
CA TRP A 671 0.69 -5.46 19.91
C TRP A 671 -0.61 -6.13 20.32
N TRP A 672 -0.54 -7.27 21.01
CA TRP A 672 -1.74 -7.93 21.51
C TRP A 672 -2.58 -7.03 22.43
N LYS A 673 -1.94 -6.23 23.28
CA LYS A 673 -2.63 -5.21 24.08
C LYS A 673 -3.31 -4.17 23.17
N ILE A 674 -2.61 -3.62 22.18
CA ILE A 674 -3.18 -2.61 21.25
C ILE A 674 -4.42 -3.15 20.54
N TYR A 675 -4.41 -4.42 20.10
CA TYR A 675 -5.58 -5.08 19.53
C TYR A 675 -6.78 -4.99 20.48
N ASN A 676 -6.60 -5.45 21.73
CA ASN A 676 -7.66 -5.48 22.72
C ASN A 676 -8.14 -4.07 23.10
N ASP A 677 -7.24 -3.09 23.21
CA ASP A 677 -7.62 -1.70 23.51
C ASP A 677 -8.58 -1.13 22.43
N TRP A 678 -8.31 -1.37 21.14
CA TRP A 678 -9.21 -0.95 20.06
C TRP A 678 -10.56 -1.68 20.08
N LEU A 679 -10.56 -2.96 20.48
CA LEU A 679 -11.77 -3.77 20.61
C LEU A 679 -12.66 -3.29 21.77
N GLU A 680 -12.08 -3.08 22.95
CA GLU A 680 -12.77 -2.56 24.14
C GLU A 680 -13.41 -1.20 23.87
N ARG A 681 -12.80 -0.40 22.99
CA ARG A 681 -13.31 0.89 22.53
C ARG A 681 -14.27 0.78 21.36
N GLY A 682 -14.67 -0.42 20.94
CA GLY A 682 -15.77 -0.67 19.99
C GLY A 682 -15.45 -0.40 18.51
N HIS A 683 -14.20 -0.57 18.07
CA HIS A 683 -13.79 -0.46 16.66
C HIS A 683 -13.58 -1.82 15.96
N GLY A 684 -13.66 -2.93 16.70
CA GLY A 684 -13.33 -4.28 16.23
C GLY A 684 -13.96 -4.74 14.91
N PRO A 685 -15.28 -4.58 14.70
CA PRO A 685 -15.94 -5.06 13.49
C PRO A 685 -15.39 -4.47 12.19
N ASN A 686 -14.67 -3.35 12.25
CA ASN A 686 -14.13 -2.65 11.09
C ASN A 686 -12.59 -2.68 11.03
N MET A 687 -11.93 -3.25 12.02
CA MET A 687 -10.47 -3.29 12.06
C MET A 687 -9.92 -4.28 11.02
N LEU A 688 -8.78 -3.91 10.44
CA LEU A 688 -7.99 -4.77 9.56
C LEU A 688 -6.58 -4.89 10.11
N LEU A 689 -6.06 -6.11 10.19
CA LEU A 689 -4.64 -6.33 10.38
C LEU A 689 -3.90 -6.03 9.08
N TYR A 690 -2.99 -5.07 9.14
CA TYR A 690 -2.00 -4.77 8.11
C TYR A 690 -0.66 -5.26 8.64
N ASP A 691 -0.27 -6.48 8.28
CA ASP A 691 1.02 -7.05 8.68
C ASP A 691 2.09 -6.88 7.59
N TYR A 692 3.31 -7.29 7.92
CA TYR A 692 4.49 -7.17 7.06
C TYR A 692 5.15 -8.52 6.81
N PHE A 693 4.40 -9.63 6.81
CA PHE A 693 4.91 -10.95 6.46
C PHE A 693 5.40 -11.03 5.00
N GLY A 694 4.80 -10.32 4.04
CA GLY A 694 5.23 -10.34 2.63
C GLY A 694 6.42 -9.42 2.31
N LEU A 695 6.80 -8.53 3.24
CA LEU A 695 7.88 -7.56 3.07
C LEU A 695 9.19 -8.20 3.54
N GLY A 696 10.24 -8.13 2.71
CA GLY A 696 11.50 -8.82 3.02
C GLY A 696 11.36 -10.35 3.16
N PHE A 697 10.38 -10.94 2.47
CA PHE A 697 10.06 -12.36 2.57
C PHE A 697 10.86 -13.21 1.57
N TYR A 698 11.61 -14.18 2.09
CA TYR A 698 12.43 -15.14 1.34
C TYR A 698 12.17 -16.56 1.90
N LEU A 699 13.19 -17.37 2.18
CA LEU A 699 13.08 -18.76 2.67
C LEU A 699 12.52 -18.92 4.12
N LYS A 700 11.93 -17.89 4.73
CA LYS A 700 11.51 -17.93 6.14
C LYS A 700 10.20 -18.73 6.32
N PRO A 701 10.13 -19.72 7.22
CA PRO A 701 8.86 -20.32 7.63
C PRO A 701 7.92 -19.29 8.26
N LYS A 702 6.67 -19.22 7.80
CA LYS A 702 5.69 -18.21 8.24
C LYS A 702 4.29 -18.79 8.47
N ALA A 703 3.90 -19.82 7.71
CA ALA A 703 2.55 -20.36 7.72
C ALA A 703 2.12 -20.88 9.10
N GLU A 704 3.01 -21.52 9.85
CA GLU A 704 2.73 -22.03 11.19
C GLU A 704 2.41 -20.89 12.16
N VAL A 705 3.23 -19.84 12.19
CA VAL A 705 2.98 -18.67 13.06
C VAL A 705 1.71 -17.95 12.63
N LEU A 706 1.51 -17.77 11.32
CA LEU A 706 0.30 -17.12 10.79
C LEU A 706 -0.96 -17.89 11.20
N LYS A 707 -0.94 -19.24 11.23
CA LYS A 707 -2.08 -20.03 11.72
C LYS A 707 -2.49 -19.58 13.12
N PHE A 708 -1.55 -19.47 14.06
CA PHE A 708 -1.84 -19.01 15.41
C PHE A 708 -2.32 -17.55 15.45
N ASP A 709 -1.76 -16.68 14.61
CA ASP A 709 -2.22 -15.29 14.48
C ASP A 709 -3.65 -15.20 13.96
N LEU A 710 -4.02 -16.01 12.97
CA LEU A 710 -5.36 -16.04 12.38
C LEU A 710 -6.38 -16.64 13.35
N LEU A 711 -6.04 -17.73 14.06
CA LEU A 711 -6.88 -18.27 15.13
C LEU A 711 -7.13 -17.20 16.20
N ALA A 712 -6.07 -16.50 16.62
CA ALA A 712 -6.20 -15.46 17.63
C ALA A 712 -7.06 -14.28 17.17
N GLN A 713 -6.93 -13.85 15.91
CA GLN A 713 -7.77 -12.81 15.31
C GLN A 713 -9.23 -13.23 15.19
N ARG A 714 -9.48 -14.48 14.77
CA ARG A 714 -10.83 -15.05 14.68
C ARG A 714 -11.53 -15.04 16.03
N ASP A 715 -10.84 -15.46 17.09
CA ASP A 715 -11.39 -15.52 18.46
C ASP A 715 -11.89 -14.17 18.98
N ILE A 716 -11.27 -13.07 18.52
CA ILE A 716 -11.61 -11.69 18.93
C ILE A 716 -12.40 -10.92 17.86
N GLY A 717 -12.85 -11.60 16.79
CA GLY A 717 -13.74 -11.04 15.78
C GLY A 717 -13.10 -10.12 14.73
N ILE A 718 -11.76 -10.14 14.60
CA ILE A 718 -11.06 -9.36 13.57
C ILE A 718 -10.88 -10.23 12.33
N LEU A 719 -11.80 -10.09 11.38
CA LEU A 719 -11.89 -10.99 10.22
C LEU A 719 -11.32 -10.38 8.93
N ARG A 720 -10.34 -9.48 9.05
CA ARG A 720 -9.66 -8.84 7.90
C ARG A 720 -8.16 -8.85 8.10
N THR A 721 -7.46 -9.44 7.14
CA THR A 721 -6.00 -9.57 7.16
C THR A 721 -5.40 -9.20 5.81
N TYR A 722 -4.26 -8.54 5.87
CA TYR A 722 -3.47 -8.13 4.72
C TYR A 722 -2.01 -8.11 5.10
N THR A 723 -1.16 -8.57 4.18
CA THR A 723 0.29 -8.48 4.31
C THR A 723 0.91 -7.59 3.23
N GLU A 724 1.80 -6.69 3.62
CA GLU A 724 2.56 -5.87 2.67
C GLU A 724 3.60 -6.68 1.91
N GLY A 725 3.79 -6.40 0.62
CA GLY A 725 4.74 -7.11 -0.22
C GLY A 725 4.22 -8.46 -0.73
N GLY A 726 5.09 -9.21 -1.43
CA GLY A 726 4.77 -10.52 -2.02
C GLY A 726 5.87 -11.56 -1.93
N GLY A 727 6.96 -11.22 -1.23
CA GLY A 727 8.19 -12.00 -1.16
C GLY A 727 9.00 -12.08 -2.46
N TYR A 728 10.13 -12.77 -2.35
CA TYR A 728 11.15 -13.01 -3.36
C TYR A 728 11.62 -14.47 -3.28
N ASN A 729 12.24 -15.01 -4.33
CA ASN A 729 12.68 -16.42 -4.39
C ASN A 729 11.50 -17.40 -4.29
N GLU A 730 10.62 -17.30 -5.27
CA GLU A 730 9.40 -18.11 -5.42
C GLU A 730 9.67 -19.62 -5.22
N TYR A 731 10.72 -20.16 -5.84
CA TYR A 731 11.00 -21.60 -5.85
C TYR A 731 11.60 -22.12 -4.53
N MET A 732 12.35 -21.31 -3.78
CA MET A 732 12.99 -21.77 -2.54
C MET A 732 11.97 -22.06 -1.43
N GLY A 733 10.90 -21.28 -1.34
CA GLY A 733 9.89 -21.47 -0.30
C GLY A 733 8.78 -20.41 -0.25
N VAL A 734 8.99 -19.22 -0.82
CA VAL A 734 7.97 -18.15 -0.75
C VAL A 734 6.65 -18.54 -1.39
N ALA A 735 6.67 -19.23 -2.53
CA ALA A 735 5.43 -19.61 -3.21
C ALA A 735 4.58 -20.58 -2.38
N ASP A 736 5.25 -21.53 -1.71
CA ASP A 736 4.65 -22.54 -0.85
C ASP A 736 4.04 -21.93 0.41
N GLU A 737 4.85 -21.18 1.14
CA GLU A 737 4.39 -20.45 2.31
C GLU A 737 3.24 -19.49 1.96
N ARG A 738 3.37 -18.71 0.88
CA ARG A 738 2.33 -17.78 0.43
C ARG A 738 1.04 -18.51 0.05
N TRP A 739 1.14 -19.66 -0.61
CA TRP A 739 -0.01 -20.50 -0.93
C TRP A 739 -0.67 -21.04 0.34
N CYS A 740 0.13 -21.60 1.27
CA CYS A 740 -0.36 -22.10 2.56
C CYS A 740 -1.05 -20.99 3.37
N MET A 741 -0.43 -19.82 3.47
CA MET A 741 -0.98 -18.64 4.15
C MET A 741 -2.32 -18.19 3.52
N ALA A 742 -2.45 -18.24 2.19
CA ALA A 742 -3.72 -17.96 1.51
C ALA A 742 -4.82 -18.97 1.87
N ARG A 743 -4.49 -20.27 1.96
CA ARG A 743 -5.43 -21.31 2.38
C ARG A 743 -5.80 -21.18 3.86
N LEU A 744 -4.85 -20.82 4.74
CA LEU A 744 -5.12 -20.55 6.15
C LEU A 744 -6.01 -19.32 6.37
N ALA A 745 -5.87 -18.28 5.55
CA ALA A 745 -6.77 -17.13 5.59
C ALA A 745 -8.20 -17.49 5.17
N TRP A 746 -8.38 -18.53 4.34
CA TRP A 746 -9.69 -19.11 4.06
C TRP A 746 -10.19 -19.94 5.24
N ASP A 747 -9.37 -20.86 5.74
CA ASP A 747 -9.68 -21.73 6.88
C ASP A 747 -8.44 -21.90 7.79
N PRO A 748 -8.40 -21.23 8.96
CA PRO A 748 -7.24 -21.28 9.85
C PRO A 748 -7.13 -22.60 10.63
N ASP A 749 -8.12 -23.49 10.57
CA ASP A 749 -8.08 -24.78 11.26
C ASP A 749 -7.26 -25.83 10.48
N LEU A 750 -6.96 -25.59 9.19
CA LEU A 750 -6.20 -26.48 8.31
C LEU A 750 -4.82 -26.86 8.89
N ASP A 751 -4.40 -28.09 8.62
CA ASP A 751 -3.07 -28.59 8.99
C ASP A 751 -2.01 -28.02 8.03
N VAL A 752 -1.12 -27.19 8.57
CA VAL A 752 -0.08 -26.47 7.81
C VAL A 752 0.89 -27.43 7.14
N GLU A 753 1.28 -28.51 7.82
CA GLU A 753 2.22 -29.48 7.25
C GLU A 753 1.58 -30.24 6.09
N GLN A 754 0.28 -30.56 6.19
CA GLN A 754 -0.44 -31.16 5.05
C GLN A 754 -0.61 -30.18 3.88
N LEU A 755 -0.74 -28.87 4.14
CA LEU A 755 -0.77 -27.85 3.08
C LEU A 755 0.56 -27.77 2.32
N HIS A 756 1.69 -27.75 3.03
CA HIS A 756 3.02 -27.78 2.40
C HIS A 756 3.19 -29.01 1.50
N ARG A 757 2.79 -30.19 1.99
CA ARG A 757 2.86 -31.44 1.22
C ARG A 757 1.93 -31.45 0.02
N TYR A 758 0.74 -30.87 0.14
CA TYR A 758 -0.17 -30.69 -0.98
C TYR A 758 0.47 -29.81 -2.06
N PHE A 759 0.99 -28.65 -1.66
CA PHE A 759 1.70 -27.74 -2.57
C PHE A 759 2.87 -28.44 -3.24
N ASN A 760 3.75 -29.09 -2.47
CA ASN A 760 4.95 -29.75 -2.99
C ASN A 760 4.60 -30.88 -3.94
N ARG A 761 3.63 -31.73 -3.60
CA ARG A 761 3.19 -32.81 -4.49
C ARG A 761 2.66 -32.26 -5.81
N ARG A 762 1.84 -31.21 -5.77
CA ARG A 762 1.27 -30.66 -6.99
C ARG A 762 2.30 -29.86 -7.80
N ALA A 763 3.16 -29.07 -7.18
CA ALA A 763 4.15 -28.26 -7.88
C ALA A 763 5.32 -29.09 -8.43
N TYR A 764 5.83 -30.06 -7.65
CA TYR A 764 7.09 -30.77 -7.96
C TYR A 764 6.90 -32.25 -8.33
N ARG A 765 5.66 -32.77 -8.36
CA ARG A 765 5.31 -34.12 -8.83
C ARG A 765 6.16 -35.21 -8.16
N GLU A 766 6.97 -35.96 -8.90
CA GLU A 766 7.79 -37.05 -8.37
C GLU A 766 8.90 -36.56 -7.43
N ALA A 767 9.39 -35.32 -7.59
CA ALA A 767 10.41 -34.72 -6.72
C ALA A 767 9.91 -34.38 -5.32
N ALA A 768 8.59 -34.33 -5.11
CA ALA A 768 7.99 -33.82 -3.88
C ALA A 768 8.53 -34.42 -2.57
N PRO A 769 8.80 -35.74 -2.44
CA PRO A 769 9.35 -36.29 -1.19
C PRO A 769 10.70 -35.69 -0.78
N TRP A 770 11.51 -35.28 -1.76
CA TRP A 770 12.80 -34.64 -1.49
C TRP A 770 12.67 -33.15 -1.22
N ILE A 771 11.72 -32.48 -1.88
CA ILE A 771 11.37 -31.09 -1.57
C ILE A 771 10.76 -30.98 -0.16
N ASP A 772 9.91 -31.93 0.23
CA ASP A 772 9.35 -32.05 1.59
C ASP A 772 10.48 -32.15 2.62
N LYS A 773 11.51 -32.98 2.37
CA LYS A 773 12.70 -33.06 3.23
C LYS A 773 13.48 -31.76 3.26
N PHE A 774 13.80 -31.17 2.11
CA PHE A 774 14.53 -29.91 2.02
C PHE A 774 13.86 -28.79 2.86
N ARG A 775 12.56 -28.54 2.64
CA ARG A 775 11.85 -27.48 3.37
C ARG A 775 11.53 -27.88 4.81
N GLY A 776 11.16 -29.12 5.06
CA GLY A 776 10.87 -29.65 6.40
C GLY A 776 12.08 -29.56 7.33
N THR A 777 13.29 -29.91 6.85
CA THR A 777 14.53 -29.76 7.62
C THR A 777 14.79 -28.29 7.96
N ILE A 778 14.57 -27.36 7.02
CA ILE A 778 14.70 -25.92 7.31
C ILE A 778 13.67 -25.48 8.35
N ARG A 779 12.40 -25.86 8.24
CA ARG A 779 11.33 -25.50 9.19
C ARG A 779 11.59 -26.01 10.60
N GLU A 780 11.93 -27.29 10.75
CA GLU A 780 12.21 -27.90 12.07
C GLU A 780 13.35 -27.16 12.76
N ASN A 781 14.44 -26.89 12.04
CA ASN A 781 15.60 -26.22 12.61
C ASN A 781 15.36 -24.73 12.85
N PHE A 782 14.56 -24.07 12.01
CA PHE A 782 14.15 -22.68 12.21
C PHE A 782 13.42 -22.49 13.53
N TYR A 783 12.48 -23.37 13.89
CA TYR A 783 11.75 -23.23 15.14
C TYR A 783 12.54 -23.68 16.38
N ARG A 784 13.48 -24.63 16.24
CA ARG A 784 14.23 -25.17 17.39
C ARG A 784 15.56 -24.48 17.68
N HIS A 785 16.24 -24.03 16.63
CA HIS A 785 17.66 -23.65 16.71
C HIS A 785 17.93 -22.20 16.28
N LEU A 786 16.98 -21.50 15.66
CA LEU A 786 17.16 -20.08 15.34
C LEU A 786 16.77 -19.19 16.54
N HIS A 787 17.73 -18.94 17.43
CA HIS A 787 17.53 -18.15 18.66
C HIS A 787 17.58 -16.63 18.41
N LEU A 788 16.85 -16.16 17.40
CA LEU A 788 16.70 -14.75 17.01
C LEU A 788 15.22 -14.41 16.86
N GLY A 789 14.78 -13.27 17.39
CA GLY A 789 13.50 -12.68 17.02
C GLY A 789 13.62 -12.08 15.62
N ILE A 790 12.81 -12.55 14.67
CA ILE A 790 12.93 -12.14 13.27
C ILE A 790 11.92 -11.05 12.95
N ASP A 791 12.38 -9.90 12.50
CA ASP A 791 11.52 -8.89 11.89
C ASP A 791 11.53 -8.98 10.34
N PHE A 792 10.76 -8.08 9.71
CA PHE A 792 10.65 -8.03 8.24
C PHE A 792 11.91 -7.46 7.57
N GLU A 793 12.71 -6.67 8.29
CA GLU A 793 13.95 -6.06 7.82
C GLU A 793 15.19 -6.95 8.03
N ASP A 794 15.06 -8.02 8.82
CA ASP A 794 16.07 -9.08 8.97
C ASP A 794 16.16 -9.89 7.66
N GLU A 795 16.67 -9.27 6.62
CA GLU A 795 16.87 -9.84 5.29
C GLU A 795 17.86 -11.02 5.33
N ASN A 796 17.68 -12.00 4.43
CA ASN A 796 18.57 -13.05 3.89
C ASN A 796 19.69 -13.72 4.73
N ARG A 797 19.98 -13.30 5.94
CA ARG A 797 21.19 -13.67 6.71
C ARG A 797 20.95 -14.75 7.76
N PRO A 798 19.85 -14.74 8.53
CA PRO A 798 19.72 -15.67 9.66
C PRO A 798 19.67 -17.14 9.23
N ILE A 799 19.02 -17.44 8.09
CA ILE A 799 18.85 -18.83 7.62
C ILE A 799 20.17 -19.44 7.12
N PRO A 800 20.97 -18.78 6.25
CA PRO A 800 22.28 -19.30 5.87
C PRO A 800 23.20 -19.53 7.06
N ILE A 801 23.16 -18.65 8.06
CA ILE A 801 23.96 -18.81 9.30
C ILE A 801 23.51 -20.06 10.06
N MET A 802 22.20 -20.26 10.24
CA MET A 802 21.66 -21.47 10.86
C MET A 802 22.09 -22.74 10.11
N ILE A 803 21.97 -22.75 8.77
CA ILE A 803 22.36 -23.88 7.92
C ILE A 803 23.85 -24.20 8.09
N ALA A 804 24.71 -23.18 8.08
CA ALA A 804 26.16 -23.35 8.25
C ALA A 804 26.51 -23.89 9.65
N ASN A 805 25.91 -23.33 10.70
CA ASN A 805 26.18 -23.71 12.09
C ASN A 805 25.78 -25.15 12.40
N LEU A 806 24.70 -25.62 11.78
CA LEU A 806 24.19 -26.99 11.97
C LEU A 806 24.82 -27.99 10.98
N GLY A 807 25.66 -27.54 10.04
CA GLY A 807 26.29 -28.39 9.04
C GLY A 807 25.31 -28.97 8.01
N LEU A 808 24.20 -28.27 7.72
CA LEU A 808 23.10 -28.79 6.91
C LEU A 808 23.27 -28.59 5.40
N ALA A 809 24.29 -27.85 4.95
CA ALA A 809 24.41 -27.43 3.55
C ALA A 809 24.47 -28.61 2.56
N GLU A 810 25.33 -29.60 2.84
CA GLU A 810 25.47 -30.79 1.97
C GLU A 810 24.22 -31.67 2.00
N GLU A 811 23.57 -31.79 3.16
CA GLU A 811 22.33 -32.56 3.29
C GLU A 811 21.20 -31.94 2.46
N LEU A 812 21.00 -30.62 2.60
CA LEU A 812 19.96 -29.87 1.89
C LEU A 812 20.18 -29.91 0.39
N HIS A 813 21.41 -29.67 -0.09
CA HIS A 813 21.72 -29.79 -1.52
C HIS A 813 21.52 -31.23 -2.02
N GLY A 814 21.93 -32.23 -1.22
CA GLY A 814 21.73 -33.64 -1.55
C GLY A 814 20.26 -34.05 -1.68
N TYR A 815 19.33 -33.35 -1.03
CA TYR A 815 17.89 -33.50 -1.30
C TYR A 815 17.50 -32.93 -2.66
N LEU A 816 18.01 -31.76 -3.05
CA LEU A 816 17.73 -31.17 -4.36
C LEU A 816 18.32 -32.01 -5.50
N ASP A 817 19.51 -32.58 -5.33
CA ASP A 817 20.11 -33.50 -6.31
C ASP A 817 19.22 -34.73 -6.56
N LYS A 818 18.67 -35.30 -5.49
CA LYS A 818 17.74 -36.44 -5.59
C LYS A 818 16.41 -36.04 -6.19
N ALA A 819 15.90 -34.84 -5.87
CA ALA A 819 14.72 -34.29 -6.52
C ALA A 819 14.91 -34.19 -8.04
N LEU A 820 16.05 -33.67 -8.48
CA LEU A 820 16.38 -33.54 -9.91
C LEU A 820 16.54 -34.89 -10.61
N ALA A 821 17.09 -35.89 -9.89
CA ALA A 821 17.24 -37.24 -10.42
C ALA A 821 15.91 -37.99 -10.58
N GLU A 822 14.94 -37.75 -9.69
CA GLU A 822 13.66 -38.47 -9.67
C GLU A 822 12.54 -37.80 -10.45
N VAL A 823 12.58 -36.48 -10.65
CA VAL A 823 11.53 -35.73 -11.34
C VAL A 823 11.40 -36.15 -12.81
N ARG A 824 10.18 -36.47 -13.24
CA ARG A 824 9.89 -36.89 -14.61
C ARG A 824 9.06 -35.88 -15.36
N HIS A 825 8.14 -35.21 -14.67
CA HIS A 825 7.29 -34.20 -15.29
C HIS A 825 8.13 -32.99 -15.79
N PRO A 826 8.08 -32.62 -17.09
CA PRO A 826 8.97 -31.62 -17.66
C PRO A 826 8.94 -30.26 -16.96
N GLN A 827 7.75 -29.76 -16.64
CA GLN A 827 7.59 -28.48 -15.96
C GLN A 827 8.03 -28.52 -14.49
N ALA A 828 7.83 -29.67 -13.81
CA ALA A 828 8.29 -29.82 -12.44
C ALA A 828 9.83 -29.87 -12.39
N LYS A 829 10.45 -30.51 -13.40
CA LYS A 829 11.90 -30.51 -13.57
C LYS A 829 12.45 -29.10 -13.71
N LEU A 830 11.83 -28.25 -14.53
CA LEU A 830 12.20 -26.84 -14.65
C LEU A 830 12.13 -26.12 -13.29
N PHE A 831 11.11 -26.38 -12.48
CA PHE A 831 11.02 -25.76 -11.15
C PHE A 831 12.11 -26.25 -10.19
N VAL A 832 12.51 -27.53 -10.25
CA VAL A 832 13.62 -28.06 -9.45
C VAL A 832 14.94 -27.41 -9.88
N GLU A 833 15.19 -27.27 -11.19
CA GLU A 833 16.39 -26.61 -11.72
C GLU A 833 16.47 -25.14 -11.26
N LYS A 834 15.37 -24.40 -11.35
CA LYS A 834 15.28 -23.02 -10.84
C LYS A 834 15.47 -22.94 -9.32
N MET A 835 14.96 -23.91 -8.56
CA MET A 835 15.15 -23.98 -7.11
C MET A 835 16.63 -24.19 -6.73
N ILE A 836 17.34 -25.08 -7.44
CA ILE A 836 18.78 -25.31 -7.24
C ILE A 836 19.56 -24.02 -7.51
N GLU A 837 19.31 -23.36 -8.65
CA GLU A 837 19.98 -22.09 -8.98
C GLU A 837 19.75 -21.01 -7.91
N ASP A 838 18.50 -20.84 -7.45
CA ASP A 838 18.16 -19.87 -6.40
C ASP A 838 18.83 -20.24 -5.07
N TYR A 839 18.86 -21.53 -4.69
CA TYR A 839 19.48 -22.00 -3.45
C TYR A 839 20.99 -21.78 -3.46
N ASP A 840 21.67 -22.12 -4.55
CA ASP A 840 23.12 -21.93 -4.70
C ASP A 840 23.49 -20.44 -4.65
N ALA A 841 22.70 -19.59 -5.33
CA ALA A 841 22.88 -18.15 -5.28
C ALA A 841 22.67 -17.59 -3.86
N TYR A 842 21.66 -18.10 -3.16
CA TYR A 842 21.35 -17.72 -1.79
C TYR A 842 22.47 -18.09 -0.82
N MET A 843 22.96 -19.33 -0.87
CA MET A 843 24.04 -19.82 -0.01
C MET A 843 25.39 -19.15 -0.34
N ALA A 844 25.60 -18.71 -1.59
CA ALA A 844 26.76 -17.91 -1.98
C ALA A 844 26.67 -16.42 -1.56
N GLY A 845 25.62 -16.01 -0.83
CA GLY A 845 25.42 -14.63 -0.38
C GLY A 845 25.11 -13.65 -1.51
N LYS A 846 24.70 -14.13 -2.69
CA LYS A 846 24.32 -13.27 -3.81
C LYS A 846 22.93 -12.68 -3.56
N SER A 847 22.70 -11.46 -4.03
CA SER A 847 21.37 -10.85 -4.00
C SER A 847 20.45 -11.58 -4.97
N VAL A 848 19.60 -12.47 -4.44
CA VAL A 848 18.59 -13.21 -5.22
C VAL A 848 17.31 -12.38 -5.44
N ARG A 849 17.29 -11.10 -5.03
CA ARG A 849 16.14 -10.18 -5.23
C ARG A 849 15.65 -10.08 -6.68
N HIS A 850 16.49 -10.52 -7.63
CA HIS A 850 16.31 -10.37 -9.07
C HIS A 850 16.49 -11.68 -9.85
N SER A 851 16.01 -12.85 -9.37
CA SER A 851 15.69 -13.92 -10.33
C SER A 851 14.85 -13.23 -11.43
N ARG A 852 15.41 -13.11 -12.64
CA ARG A 852 15.00 -12.05 -13.59
C ARG A 852 13.53 -12.24 -13.90
N ARG A 853 12.68 -11.34 -13.40
CA ARG A 853 11.26 -11.30 -13.74
C ARG A 853 11.18 -11.06 -15.24
N ALA A 854 11.01 -12.11 -16.03
CA ALA A 854 10.49 -11.92 -17.36
C ALA A 854 9.13 -11.24 -17.17
N PRO A 855 8.88 -10.07 -17.79
CA PRO A 855 7.55 -9.49 -17.72
C PRO A 855 6.56 -10.55 -18.19
N MET A 856 5.47 -10.74 -17.45
CA MET A 856 4.39 -11.62 -17.87
C MET A 856 4.06 -11.30 -19.33
N PRO A 857 4.12 -12.29 -20.24
CA PRO A 857 3.80 -12.04 -21.63
C PRO A 857 2.39 -11.45 -21.67
N LYS A 858 2.18 -10.44 -22.52
CA LYS A 858 0.82 -9.97 -22.77
C LYS A 858 -0.01 -11.15 -23.23
N ALA A 859 -1.12 -11.42 -22.56
CA ALA A 859 -2.03 -12.48 -22.99
C ALA A 859 -2.36 -12.26 -24.48
N PRO A 860 -2.30 -13.32 -25.32
CA PRO A 860 -2.74 -13.21 -26.69
C PRO A 860 -4.21 -12.76 -26.72
N PRO A 861 -4.65 -12.07 -27.78
CA PRO A 861 -6.06 -11.71 -27.93
C PRO A 861 -6.92 -12.97 -27.80
N ALA A 862 -7.93 -12.93 -26.93
CA ALA A 862 -8.89 -14.02 -26.83
C ALA A 862 -9.58 -14.23 -28.19
N LYS A 863 -9.79 -15.49 -28.57
CA LYS A 863 -10.65 -15.80 -29.73
C LYS A 863 -12.06 -15.26 -29.44
N PRO A 864 -12.78 -14.71 -30.44
CA PRO A 864 -14.16 -14.30 -30.26
C PRO A 864 -15.01 -15.48 -29.75
N SER A 865 -15.80 -15.22 -28.73
CA SER A 865 -16.77 -16.19 -28.18
C SER A 865 -18.02 -16.29 -29.05
N LEU A 866 -18.84 -17.31 -28.82
CA LEU A 866 -20.20 -17.39 -29.38
C LEU A 866 -21.01 -16.10 -29.13
N ALA A 867 -20.89 -15.54 -27.92
CA ALA A 867 -21.56 -14.30 -27.56
C ALA A 867 -21.06 -13.09 -28.37
N ASP A 868 -19.76 -13.01 -28.66
CA ASP A 868 -19.19 -11.93 -29.50
C ASP A 868 -19.71 -12.01 -30.94
N HIS A 869 -19.83 -13.22 -31.49
CA HIS A 869 -20.40 -13.45 -32.81
C HIS A 869 -21.89 -13.05 -32.85
N LEU A 870 -22.69 -13.53 -31.89
CA LEU A 870 -24.11 -13.19 -31.78
C LEU A 870 -24.32 -11.68 -31.59
N PHE A 871 -23.51 -11.06 -30.73
CA PHE A 871 -23.54 -9.62 -30.50
C PHE A 871 -23.24 -8.87 -31.79
N THR A 872 -22.22 -9.28 -32.55
CA THR A 872 -21.86 -8.65 -33.83
C THR A 872 -23.03 -8.71 -34.82
N THR A 873 -23.67 -9.86 -34.98
CA THR A 873 -24.83 -10.03 -35.86
C THR A 873 -26.01 -9.16 -35.41
N ASN A 874 -26.40 -9.24 -34.13
CA ASN A 874 -27.53 -8.49 -33.60
C ASN A 874 -27.28 -6.97 -33.64
N ARG A 875 -26.05 -6.53 -33.38
CA ARG A 875 -25.61 -5.14 -33.52
C ARG A 875 -25.81 -4.62 -34.94
N LEU A 876 -25.42 -5.40 -35.95
CA LEU A 876 -25.56 -4.99 -37.36
C LEU A 876 -27.04 -4.87 -37.75
N GLU A 877 -27.88 -5.81 -37.32
CA GLU A 877 -29.34 -5.75 -37.50
C GLU A 877 -29.94 -4.52 -36.84
N ALA A 878 -29.62 -4.27 -35.56
CA ALA A 878 -30.11 -3.11 -34.82
C ALA A 878 -29.67 -1.78 -35.46
N LEU A 879 -28.43 -1.70 -35.98
CA LEU A 879 -27.93 -0.52 -36.69
C LEU A 879 -28.67 -0.28 -38.00
N GLU A 880 -28.98 -1.34 -38.74
CA GLU A 880 -29.70 -1.22 -40.01
C GLU A 880 -31.13 -0.72 -39.79
N LEU A 881 -31.85 -1.29 -38.83
CA LEU A 881 -33.18 -0.81 -38.42
C LEU A 881 -33.13 0.64 -37.91
N ALA A 882 -32.11 0.99 -37.13
CA ALA A 882 -31.92 2.36 -36.66
C ALA A 882 -31.72 3.34 -37.82
N ARG A 883 -30.96 2.96 -38.87
CA ARG A 883 -30.73 3.79 -40.07
C ARG A 883 -31.96 3.93 -40.95
N GLN A 884 -32.87 2.97 -40.92
CA GLN A 884 -34.16 3.03 -41.62
C GLN A 884 -35.17 3.95 -40.93
N GLY A 885 -34.91 4.37 -39.69
CA GLY A 885 -35.78 5.26 -38.92
C GLY A 885 -36.97 4.55 -38.27
N ASP A 886 -37.05 3.21 -38.33
CA ASP A 886 -38.06 2.42 -37.61
C ASP A 886 -37.69 2.33 -36.12
N LYS A 887 -38.13 3.33 -35.35
CA LYS A 887 -37.86 3.45 -33.92
C LYS A 887 -38.29 2.21 -33.13
N GLY A 888 -39.44 1.62 -33.45
CA GLY A 888 -40.00 0.51 -32.70
C GLY A 888 -39.16 -0.75 -32.88
N ALA A 889 -38.92 -1.13 -34.14
CA ALA A 889 -38.11 -2.31 -34.47
C ALA A 889 -36.64 -2.13 -34.04
N ALA A 890 -36.05 -0.95 -34.24
CA ALA A 890 -34.68 -0.67 -33.83
C ALA A 890 -34.48 -0.78 -32.32
N LEU A 891 -35.40 -0.25 -31.51
CA LEU A 891 -35.32 -0.36 -30.05
C LEU A 891 -35.50 -1.80 -29.56
N ALA A 892 -36.41 -2.57 -30.16
CA ALA A 892 -36.56 -3.99 -29.83
C ALA A 892 -35.30 -4.80 -30.15
N ALA A 893 -34.71 -4.57 -31.33
CA ALA A 893 -33.44 -5.21 -31.73
C ALA A 893 -32.27 -4.78 -30.83
N MET A 894 -32.24 -3.52 -30.40
CA MET A 894 -31.24 -3.01 -29.48
C MET A 894 -31.38 -3.59 -28.07
N GLU A 895 -32.58 -3.65 -27.53
CA GLU A 895 -32.86 -4.29 -26.24
C GLU A 895 -32.42 -5.76 -26.25
N LYS A 896 -32.74 -6.49 -27.32
CA LYS A 896 -32.25 -7.86 -27.55
C LYS A 896 -30.72 -7.92 -27.56
N THR A 897 -30.06 -6.99 -28.25
CA THR A 897 -28.58 -6.93 -28.33
C THR A 897 -27.94 -6.63 -26.98
N MET A 898 -28.53 -5.74 -26.18
CA MET A 898 -28.01 -5.31 -24.89
C MET A 898 -28.33 -6.29 -23.75
N ALA A 899 -29.37 -7.12 -23.91
CA ALA A 899 -29.79 -8.13 -22.95
C ALA A 899 -28.74 -9.24 -22.78
N ASP A 900 -27.91 -9.51 -23.79
CA ASP A 900 -26.82 -10.47 -23.69
C ASP A 900 -25.64 -9.91 -22.89
N ARG A 901 -25.70 -10.10 -21.57
CA ARG A 901 -24.69 -9.63 -20.62
C ARG A 901 -23.39 -10.45 -20.65
N ARG A 902 -23.28 -11.49 -21.51
CA ARG A 902 -22.03 -12.24 -21.73
C ARG A 902 -20.97 -11.39 -22.44
N VAL A 903 -21.37 -10.31 -23.12
CA VAL A 903 -20.45 -9.37 -23.77
C VAL A 903 -20.01 -8.29 -22.78
N ALA A 904 -18.74 -7.90 -22.85
CA ALA A 904 -18.15 -6.87 -21.99
C ALA A 904 -18.95 -5.56 -22.00
N ASP A 905 -19.12 -4.97 -20.82
CA ASP A 905 -19.92 -3.77 -20.61
C ASP A 905 -19.42 -2.59 -21.46
N GLY A 906 -18.10 -2.37 -21.49
CA GLY A 906 -17.49 -1.33 -22.31
C GLY A 906 -17.83 -1.45 -23.80
N THR A 907 -17.86 -2.67 -24.34
CA THR A 907 -18.26 -2.94 -25.73
C THR A 907 -19.73 -2.62 -25.97
N ARG A 908 -20.61 -3.04 -25.05
CA ARG A 908 -22.06 -2.78 -25.12
C ARG A 908 -22.36 -1.28 -25.02
N TRP A 909 -21.70 -0.57 -24.11
CA TRP A 909 -21.88 0.88 -23.93
C TRP A 909 -21.35 1.69 -25.11
N GLN A 910 -20.16 1.35 -25.62
CA GLN A 910 -19.61 1.99 -26.81
C GLN A 910 -20.58 1.84 -28.00
N PHE A 911 -21.11 0.64 -28.20
CA PHE A 911 -22.11 0.39 -29.24
C PHE A 911 -23.36 1.27 -29.06
N LEU A 912 -23.95 1.29 -27.86
CA LEU A 912 -25.13 2.10 -27.57
C LEU A 912 -24.89 3.60 -27.78
N GLY A 913 -23.86 4.15 -27.13
CA GLY A 913 -23.60 5.58 -27.06
C GLY A 913 -22.97 6.18 -28.31
N GLN A 914 -22.11 5.43 -29.00
CA GLN A 914 -21.29 5.96 -30.10
C GLN A 914 -21.75 5.49 -31.48
N GLU A 915 -22.50 4.40 -31.58
CA GLU A 915 -22.97 3.86 -32.86
C GLU A 915 -24.49 3.90 -33.00
N PHE A 916 -25.23 3.22 -32.10
CA PHE A 916 -26.67 3.02 -32.21
C PHE A 916 -27.48 4.31 -32.00
N LEU A 917 -27.34 4.97 -30.84
CA LEU A 917 -28.11 6.20 -30.55
C LEU A 917 -27.82 7.30 -31.58
N PRO A 918 -26.56 7.54 -32.00
CA PRO A 918 -26.28 8.48 -33.07
C PRO A 918 -26.93 8.10 -34.41
N ALA A 919 -26.96 6.83 -34.78
CA ALA A 919 -27.62 6.37 -36.01
C ALA A 919 -29.14 6.57 -35.95
N LEU A 920 -29.78 6.18 -34.85
CA LEU A 920 -31.22 6.34 -34.63
C LEU A 920 -31.63 7.81 -34.66
N VAL A 921 -30.88 8.69 -33.97
CA VAL A 921 -31.15 10.13 -33.96
C VAL A 921 -31.04 10.71 -35.37
N ARG A 922 -30.05 10.31 -36.17
CA ARG A 922 -29.91 10.81 -37.55
C ARG A 922 -31.09 10.44 -38.44
N ALA A 923 -31.60 9.22 -38.33
CA ALA A 923 -32.62 8.69 -39.22
C ALA A 923 -34.07 8.97 -38.78
N ALA A 924 -34.33 9.16 -37.48
CA ALA A 924 -35.68 9.36 -36.94
C ALA A 924 -35.83 10.75 -36.30
N PRO A 925 -36.34 11.77 -37.02
CA PRO A 925 -36.51 13.13 -36.52
C PRO A 925 -37.35 13.25 -35.24
N ALA A 926 -38.31 12.34 -35.03
CA ALA A 926 -39.19 12.33 -33.86
C ALA A 926 -38.49 11.92 -32.55
N VAL A 927 -37.26 11.40 -32.60
CA VAL A 927 -36.51 10.99 -31.40
C VAL A 927 -36.03 12.22 -30.64
N THR A 928 -36.49 12.33 -29.39
CA THR A 928 -36.20 13.44 -28.48
C THR A 928 -34.98 13.16 -27.60
N VAL A 929 -34.39 14.23 -27.04
CA VAL A 929 -33.33 14.11 -26.02
C VAL A 929 -33.80 13.29 -24.82
N GLN A 930 -35.02 13.51 -24.36
CA GLN A 930 -35.57 12.82 -23.18
C GLN A 930 -35.64 11.31 -23.43
N GLU A 931 -36.11 10.89 -24.61
CA GLU A 931 -36.12 9.48 -25.00
C GLU A 931 -34.70 8.91 -25.06
N VAL A 932 -33.74 9.61 -25.68
CA VAL A 932 -32.34 9.17 -25.74
C VAL A 932 -31.74 8.98 -24.34
N ILE A 933 -31.97 9.93 -23.43
CA ILE A 933 -31.51 9.85 -22.04
C ILE A 933 -32.18 8.70 -21.30
N GLN A 934 -33.48 8.48 -21.48
CA GLN A 934 -34.19 7.35 -20.88
C GLN A 934 -33.65 6.01 -21.38
N ILE A 935 -33.41 5.89 -22.69
CA ILE A 935 -32.79 4.70 -23.29
C ILE A 935 -31.39 4.49 -22.71
N TYR A 936 -30.57 5.54 -22.64
CA TYR A 936 -29.22 5.45 -22.08
C TYR A 936 -29.24 5.07 -20.60
N ARG A 937 -30.08 5.69 -19.76
CA ARG A 937 -30.20 5.33 -18.34
C ARG A 937 -30.64 3.87 -18.15
N ARG A 938 -31.54 3.40 -19.01
CA ARG A 938 -32.05 2.03 -18.96
C ARG A 938 -31.02 0.99 -19.45
N LEU A 939 -30.33 1.25 -20.55
CA LEU A 939 -29.49 0.25 -21.24
C LEU A 939 -27.98 0.48 -21.10
N GLY A 940 -27.55 1.73 -20.94
CA GLY A 940 -26.14 2.16 -20.96
C GLY A 940 -25.56 2.60 -19.63
N GLN A 941 -26.38 2.84 -18.61
CA GLN A 941 -25.88 3.21 -17.29
C GLN A 941 -25.24 2.00 -16.60
N PRO A 942 -23.98 2.12 -16.15
CA PRO A 942 -23.32 1.05 -15.39
C PRO A 942 -24.11 0.68 -14.14
N ASP A 943 -24.12 -0.60 -13.79
CA ASP A 943 -24.82 -1.07 -12.59
C ASP A 943 -24.20 -0.49 -11.31
N THR A 944 -22.89 -0.22 -11.31
CA THR A 944 -22.20 0.55 -10.26
C THR A 944 -22.79 1.94 -10.09
N ALA A 945 -23.12 2.63 -11.17
CA ALA A 945 -23.74 3.95 -11.10
C ALA A 945 -25.17 3.90 -10.57
N ARG A 946 -25.93 2.83 -10.87
CA ARG A 946 -27.26 2.61 -10.30
C ARG A 946 -27.17 2.32 -8.80
N ALA A 947 -26.21 1.50 -8.38
CA ALA A 947 -26.01 1.14 -6.98
C ALA A 947 -25.54 2.31 -6.11
N LEU A 948 -24.63 3.14 -6.63
CA LEU A 948 -24.03 4.26 -5.90
C LEU A 948 -24.84 5.56 -6.01
N GLY A 949 -25.79 5.64 -6.95
CA GLY A 949 -26.56 6.86 -7.21
C GLY A 949 -25.75 7.98 -7.90
N VAL A 950 -24.50 7.71 -8.28
CA VAL A 950 -23.62 8.63 -9.00
C VAL A 950 -22.94 7.94 -10.18
N ASN A 951 -22.67 8.67 -11.25
CA ASN A 951 -21.96 8.14 -12.40
C ASN A 951 -20.43 8.31 -12.24
N THR A 952 -19.75 7.20 -11.95
CA THR A 952 -18.28 7.12 -11.87
C THR A 952 -17.62 6.77 -13.20
N ALA A 953 -18.39 6.53 -14.27
CA ALA A 953 -17.87 6.11 -15.57
C ALA A 953 -17.21 7.27 -16.34
N ARG A 954 -16.01 7.00 -16.87
CA ARG A 954 -15.20 8.01 -17.58
C ARG A 954 -15.58 8.20 -19.06
N HIS A 955 -16.40 7.31 -19.63
CA HIS A 955 -16.73 7.30 -21.06
C HIS A 955 -17.93 8.20 -21.45
N LEU A 956 -18.78 8.58 -20.48
CA LEU A 956 -20.04 9.29 -20.76
C LEU A 956 -19.85 10.55 -21.61
N GLY A 957 -18.76 11.30 -21.41
CA GLY A 957 -18.49 12.50 -22.20
C GLY A 957 -18.34 12.24 -23.71
N SER A 958 -17.71 11.13 -24.09
CA SER A 958 -17.54 10.74 -25.49
C SER A 958 -18.86 10.34 -26.13
N ASP A 959 -19.70 9.63 -25.38
CA ASP A 959 -21.02 9.18 -25.84
C ASP A 959 -21.96 10.36 -26.05
N ILE A 960 -21.96 11.32 -25.10
CA ILE A 960 -22.71 12.57 -25.24
C ILE A 960 -22.26 13.36 -26.48
N ASN A 961 -20.96 13.41 -26.78
CA ASN A 961 -20.46 14.07 -27.99
C ASN A 961 -20.94 13.39 -29.28
N ALA A 962 -20.94 12.05 -29.31
CA ALA A 962 -21.39 11.28 -30.48
C ALA A 962 -22.90 11.49 -30.75
N ILE A 963 -23.71 11.48 -29.70
CA ILE A 963 -25.16 11.75 -29.76
C ILE A 963 -25.42 13.21 -30.14
N ALA A 964 -24.70 14.17 -29.55
CA ALA A 964 -24.81 15.59 -29.90
C ALA A 964 -24.49 15.84 -31.38
N SER A 965 -23.50 15.13 -31.93
CA SER A 965 -23.14 15.20 -33.35
C SER A 965 -24.27 14.74 -34.27
N ALA A 966 -25.07 13.76 -33.84
CA ALA A 966 -26.24 13.30 -34.58
C ALA A 966 -27.39 14.31 -34.57
N PHE A 967 -27.65 15.00 -33.45
CA PHE A 967 -28.62 16.09 -33.41
C PHE A 967 -28.16 17.29 -34.26
N ALA A 968 -26.88 17.65 -34.15
CA ALA A 968 -26.27 18.75 -34.88
C ALA A 968 -26.31 18.54 -36.41
N SER A 969 -26.17 17.30 -36.90
CA SER A 969 -26.26 17.02 -38.34
C SER A 969 -27.66 17.27 -38.94
N ARG A 970 -28.68 17.45 -38.11
CA ARG A 970 -30.05 17.83 -38.51
C ARG A 970 -30.35 19.33 -38.31
N GLY A 971 -29.36 20.11 -37.83
CA GLY A 971 -29.57 21.48 -37.40
C GLY A 971 -30.35 21.64 -36.06
N ASP A 972 -30.58 20.55 -35.31
CA ASP A 972 -31.36 20.56 -34.06
C ASP A 972 -30.49 20.94 -32.85
N PHE A 973 -30.07 22.20 -32.81
CA PHE A 973 -29.19 22.72 -31.77
C PHE A 973 -29.87 22.88 -30.40
N ASP A 974 -31.20 22.99 -30.35
CA ASP A 974 -31.93 23.00 -29.09
C ASP A 974 -31.84 21.66 -28.38
N SER A 975 -31.90 20.56 -29.13
CA SER A 975 -31.67 19.23 -28.56
C SER A 975 -30.21 19.02 -28.17
N VAL A 976 -29.24 19.54 -28.92
CA VAL A 976 -27.82 19.56 -28.50
C VAL A 976 -27.68 20.24 -27.14
N VAL A 977 -28.27 21.44 -26.98
CA VAL A 977 -28.21 22.19 -25.72
C VAL A 977 -28.86 21.41 -24.58
N ARG A 978 -30.10 20.92 -24.77
CA ARG A 978 -30.82 20.12 -23.75
C ARG A 978 -30.05 18.86 -23.34
N LEU A 979 -29.39 18.19 -24.27
CA LEU A 979 -28.59 16.99 -24.00
C LEU A 979 -27.42 17.32 -23.08
N PHE A 980 -26.65 18.35 -23.42
CA PHE A 980 -25.52 18.78 -22.59
C PHE A 980 -25.94 19.36 -21.25
N ASP A 981 -27.08 20.05 -21.16
CA ASP A 981 -27.60 20.55 -19.88
C ASP A 981 -28.01 19.39 -18.96
N THR A 982 -28.62 18.34 -19.52
CA THR A 982 -28.92 17.11 -18.78
C THR A 982 -27.62 16.41 -18.33
N TYR A 983 -26.59 16.39 -19.19
CA TYR A 983 -25.28 15.86 -18.84
C TYR A 983 -24.58 16.66 -17.74
N ALA A 984 -24.71 17.98 -17.75
CA ALA A 984 -24.09 18.86 -16.76
C ALA A 984 -24.53 18.52 -15.34
N ILE A 985 -25.79 18.10 -15.16
CA ILE A 985 -26.38 17.68 -13.87
C ILE A 985 -26.79 16.19 -13.89
N TRP A 986 -25.98 15.33 -14.50
CA TRP A 986 -26.33 13.91 -14.67
C TRP A 986 -26.75 13.22 -13.36
N ASP A 987 -26.08 13.56 -12.26
CA ASP A 987 -26.34 13.02 -10.92
C ASP A 987 -27.20 13.99 -10.07
N GLY A 988 -27.90 14.92 -10.72
CA GLY A 988 -28.70 15.95 -10.05
C GLY A 988 -27.85 16.87 -9.18
N ASP A 989 -28.38 17.21 -8.00
CA ASP A 989 -27.78 18.18 -7.09
C ASP A 989 -26.49 17.72 -6.41
N VAL A 990 -26.17 16.43 -6.45
CA VAL A 990 -24.89 15.93 -5.93
C VAL A 990 -23.73 16.14 -6.90
N THR A 991 -23.99 16.47 -8.17
CA THR A 991 -22.93 16.78 -9.16
C THR A 991 -22.12 17.99 -8.70
N PRO A 992 -20.78 17.91 -8.54
CA PRO A 992 -19.96 19.04 -8.13
C PRO A 992 -20.08 20.21 -9.11
N ILE A 993 -20.04 21.45 -8.62
CA ILE A 993 -20.25 22.63 -9.46
C ILE A 993 -19.16 22.79 -10.54
N GLY A 994 -17.91 22.40 -10.24
CA GLY A 994 -16.83 22.37 -11.24
C GLY A 994 -17.11 21.38 -12.37
N TYR A 995 -17.71 20.23 -12.07
CA TYR A 995 -18.12 19.25 -13.07
C TYR A 995 -19.23 19.82 -13.95
N ARG A 996 -20.24 20.47 -13.35
CA ARG A 996 -21.30 21.17 -14.10
C ARG A 996 -20.68 22.20 -15.05
N ALA A 997 -19.80 23.06 -14.54
CA ALA A 997 -19.13 24.10 -15.30
C ALA A 997 -18.26 23.55 -16.46
N ASN A 998 -17.50 22.48 -16.21
CA ASN A 998 -16.69 21.83 -17.25
C ASN A 998 -17.57 21.19 -18.34
N ARG A 999 -18.63 20.49 -17.94
CA ARG A 999 -19.58 19.87 -18.89
C ARG A 999 -20.35 20.91 -19.70
N THR A 1000 -20.76 22.02 -19.09
CA THR A 1000 -21.36 23.16 -19.82
C THR A 1000 -20.33 23.86 -20.71
N THR A 1001 -19.05 23.91 -20.33
CA THR A 1001 -17.99 24.42 -21.22
C THR A 1001 -17.83 23.53 -22.45
N HIS A 1002 -17.87 22.21 -22.28
CA HIS A 1002 -17.85 21.26 -23.39
C HIS A 1002 -19.02 21.48 -24.36
N LYS A 1003 -20.22 21.84 -23.87
CA LYS A 1003 -21.38 22.23 -24.70
C LYS A 1003 -21.02 23.38 -25.66
N ILE A 1004 -20.43 24.45 -25.11
CA ILE A 1004 -20.07 25.65 -25.88
C ILE A 1004 -18.96 25.34 -26.88
N ASP A 1005 -17.93 24.60 -26.45
CA ASP A 1005 -16.82 24.22 -27.32
C ASP A 1005 -17.27 23.29 -28.45
N PHE A 1006 -18.21 22.37 -28.18
CA PHE A 1006 -18.83 21.53 -29.18
C PHE A 1006 -19.54 22.37 -30.25
N LEU A 1007 -20.43 23.28 -29.85
CA LEU A 1007 -21.18 24.14 -30.79
C LEU A 1007 -20.24 25.01 -31.64
N ARG A 1008 -19.22 25.62 -31.01
CA ARG A 1008 -18.21 26.44 -31.71
C ARG A 1008 -17.24 25.60 -32.56
N GLY A 1009 -17.13 24.30 -32.31
CA GLY A 1009 -16.35 23.36 -33.09
C GLY A 1009 -16.92 23.10 -34.48
N ILE A 1010 -18.21 23.36 -34.70
CA ILE A 1010 -18.88 23.18 -35.99
C ILE A 1010 -18.56 24.37 -36.91
N LYS A 1011 -17.47 24.24 -37.66
CA LYS A 1011 -16.91 25.33 -38.50
C LYS A 1011 -17.19 25.20 -40.00
N ARG A 1012 -17.80 24.10 -40.44
CA ARG A 1012 -18.03 23.78 -41.86
C ARG A 1012 -19.39 23.09 -42.03
N GLY A 1013 -20.01 23.27 -43.20
CA GLY A 1013 -21.31 22.71 -43.54
C GLY A 1013 -22.45 23.71 -43.37
N GLU A 1014 -23.65 23.32 -43.80
CA GLU A 1014 -24.84 24.18 -43.85
C GLU A 1014 -25.28 24.76 -42.49
N TRP A 1015 -24.89 24.11 -41.39
CA TRP A 1015 -25.31 24.48 -40.03
C TRP A 1015 -24.31 25.32 -39.24
N SER A 1016 -23.16 25.70 -39.81
CA SER A 1016 -22.09 26.41 -39.08
C SER A 1016 -22.58 27.70 -38.40
N ASP A 1017 -23.35 28.51 -39.13
CA ASP A 1017 -23.80 29.80 -38.64
C ASP A 1017 -24.90 29.64 -37.57
N ALA A 1018 -25.74 28.63 -37.71
CA ALA A 1018 -26.78 28.31 -36.73
C ALA A 1018 -26.16 27.80 -35.41
N ALA A 1019 -25.13 26.94 -35.49
CA ALA A 1019 -24.38 26.47 -34.34
C ALA A 1019 -23.69 27.63 -33.60
N ALA A 1020 -23.04 28.53 -34.36
CA ALA A 1020 -22.38 29.72 -33.81
C ALA A 1020 -23.38 30.66 -33.11
N ARG A 1021 -24.53 30.94 -33.74
CA ARG A 1021 -25.61 31.74 -33.12
C ARG A 1021 -26.13 31.09 -31.84
N ARG A 1022 -26.33 29.77 -31.83
CA ARG A 1022 -26.80 29.07 -30.63
C ARG A 1022 -25.76 29.14 -29.50
N ALA A 1023 -24.48 28.97 -29.81
CA ALA A 1023 -23.40 29.09 -28.82
C ALA A 1023 -23.39 30.48 -28.17
N GLU A 1024 -23.55 31.54 -28.96
CA GLU A 1024 -23.61 32.92 -28.42
C GLU A 1024 -24.88 33.18 -27.61
N ALA A 1025 -26.02 32.55 -27.95
CA ALA A 1025 -27.24 32.64 -27.14
C ALA A 1025 -27.09 31.98 -25.76
N GLU A 1026 -26.33 30.90 -25.65
CA GLU A 1026 -26.08 30.17 -24.39
C GLU A 1026 -24.99 30.84 -23.52
N LYS A 1027 -24.18 31.70 -24.12
CA LYS A 1027 -23.01 32.31 -23.49
C LYS A 1027 -23.31 33.03 -22.18
N PRO A 1028 -24.38 33.86 -22.02
CA PRO A 1028 -24.63 34.56 -20.76
C PRO A 1028 -24.85 33.62 -19.57
N ALA A 1029 -25.64 32.56 -19.75
CA ALA A 1029 -25.93 31.58 -18.70
C ALA A 1029 -24.68 30.76 -18.35
N TRP A 1030 -23.91 30.36 -19.36
CA TRP A 1030 -22.64 29.67 -19.16
C TRP A 1030 -21.62 30.52 -18.40
N LEU A 1031 -21.44 31.80 -18.77
CA LEU A 1031 -20.55 32.71 -18.04
C LEU A 1031 -21.02 32.93 -16.59
N ALA A 1032 -22.32 33.01 -16.33
CA ALA A 1032 -22.85 33.09 -14.97
C ALA A 1032 -22.49 31.85 -14.13
N LEU A 1033 -22.62 30.65 -14.71
CA LEU A 1033 -22.21 29.39 -14.06
C LEU A 1033 -20.70 29.37 -13.81
N LEU A 1034 -19.87 29.77 -14.80
CA LEU A 1034 -18.43 29.85 -14.63
C LEU A 1034 -18.04 30.82 -13.51
N ARG A 1035 -18.68 31.98 -13.39
CA ARG A 1035 -18.40 32.93 -12.31
C ARG A 1035 -18.71 32.34 -10.93
N LYS A 1036 -19.80 31.59 -10.81
CA LYS A 1036 -20.13 30.87 -9.56
C LYS A 1036 -19.10 29.78 -9.27
N ALA A 1037 -18.78 28.96 -10.26
CA ALA A 1037 -17.83 27.85 -10.11
C ALA A 1037 -16.37 28.31 -9.91
N ALA A 1038 -16.00 29.52 -10.34
CA ALA A 1038 -14.71 30.15 -10.05
C ALA A 1038 -14.49 30.41 -8.55
N VAL A 1039 -15.58 30.43 -7.77
CA VAL A 1039 -15.56 30.61 -6.31
C VAL A 1039 -15.82 29.29 -5.59
N GLU A 1040 -16.86 28.55 -6.02
CA GLU A 1040 -17.36 27.35 -5.32
C GLU A 1040 -16.77 26.03 -5.84
N GLY A 1041 -15.92 26.06 -6.86
CA GLY A 1041 -15.30 24.86 -7.44
C GLY A 1041 -14.54 24.05 -6.39
N GLU A 1042 -14.53 22.73 -6.54
CA GLU A 1042 -14.09 21.76 -5.53
C GLU A 1042 -12.63 21.88 -5.09
N ASN A 1043 -11.74 22.44 -5.93
CA ASN A 1043 -10.34 22.64 -5.60
C ASN A 1043 -9.75 23.84 -6.39
N PRO A 1044 -8.57 24.36 -5.98
CA PRO A 1044 -7.91 25.50 -6.64
C PRO A 1044 -7.65 25.29 -8.13
N ARG A 1045 -7.30 24.05 -8.54
CA ARG A 1045 -7.03 23.74 -9.95
C ARG A 1045 -8.28 23.94 -10.81
N THR A 1046 -9.43 23.43 -10.35
CA THR A 1046 -10.72 23.64 -11.02
C THR A 1046 -11.06 25.13 -11.08
N ARG A 1047 -11.01 25.83 -9.94
CA ARG A 1047 -11.32 27.27 -9.87
C ARG A 1047 -10.43 28.09 -10.81
N GLY A 1048 -9.13 27.81 -10.83
CA GLY A 1048 -8.17 28.50 -11.68
C GLY A 1048 -8.35 28.24 -13.18
N ASN A 1049 -8.63 27.00 -13.59
CA ASN A 1049 -8.96 26.71 -14.99
C ASN A 1049 -10.21 27.47 -15.45
N ILE A 1050 -11.23 27.56 -14.58
CA ILE A 1050 -12.45 28.32 -14.84
C ILE A 1050 -12.17 29.82 -14.94
N LEU A 1051 -11.33 30.37 -14.06
CA LEU A 1051 -10.89 31.78 -14.12
C LEU A 1051 -10.16 32.09 -15.43
N LEU A 1052 -9.28 31.21 -15.89
CA LEU A 1052 -8.61 31.39 -17.18
C LEU A 1052 -9.57 31.28 -18.35
N ARG A 1053 -10.59 30.42 -18.27
CA ARG A 1053 -11.63 30.35 -19.30
C ARG A 1053 -12.46 31.63 -19.34
N LEU A 1054 -12.88 32.17 -18.20
CA LEU A 1054 -13.57 33.47 -18.10
C LEU A 1054 -12.72 34.58 -18.71
N TYR A 1055 -11.43 34.61 -18.39
CA TYR A 1055 -10.49 35.55 -18.99
C TYR A 1055 -10.48 35.46 -20.52
N ASP A 1056 -10.32 34.27 -21.08
CA ASP A 1056 -10.24 34.06 -22.53
C ASP A 1056 -11.50 34.56 -23.26
N GLU A 1057 -12.68 34.43 -22.65
CA GLU A 1057 -13.97 34.85 -23.21
C GLU A 1057 -14.27 36.35 -23.07
N GLU A 1058 -13.83 36.97 -21.98
CA GLU A 1058 -14.22 38.34 -21.63
C GLU A 1058 -13.12 39.38 -21.93
N ARG A 1059 -11.87 38.95 -22.14
CA ARG A 1059 -10.72 39.85 -22.32
C ARG A 1059 -10.91 40.91 -23.41
N ALA A 1060 -11.65 40.60 -24.47
CA ALA A 1060 -11.90 41.54 -25.56
C ALA A 1060 -12.67 42.78 -25.09
N GLY A 1061 -13.55 42.66 -24.09
CA GLY A 1061 -14.29 43.76 -23.48
C GLY A 1061 -13.60 44.42 -22.29
N MET A 1062 -12.45 43.89 -21.86
CA MET A 1062 -11.69 44.42 -20.72
C MET A 1062 -10.66 45.46 -21.16
N LYS A 1063 -10.52 46.53 -20.38
CA LYS A 1063 -9.33 47.40 -20.44
C LYS A 1063 -8.09 46.60 -20.03
N GLN A 1064 -6.91 47.00 -20.52
CA GLN A 1064 -5.63 46.35 -20.19
C GLN A 1064 -5.45 46.12 -18.68
N ALA A 1065 -5.77 47.11 -17.84
CA ALA A 1065 -5.69 46.98 -16.38
C ALA A 1065 -6.56 45.84 -15.82
N GLY A 1066 -7.77 45.66 -16.37
CA GLY A 1066 -8.67 44.56 -16.00
C GLY A 1066 -8.14 43.21 -16.46
N ARG A 1067 -7.60 43.13 -17.70
CA ARG A 1067 -6.95 41.91 -18.21
C ARG A 1067 -5.77 41.48 -17.33
N LYS A 1068 -4.93 42.46 -16.93
CA LYS A 1068 -3.81 42.25 -16.03
C LYS A 1068 -4.28 41.73 -14.67
N ALA A 1069 -5.28 42.38 -14.06
CA ALA A 1069 -5.82 41.98 -12.76
C ALA A 1069 -6.41 40.56 -12.78
N ALA A 1070 -7.10 40.18 -13.86
CA ALA A 1070 -7.67 38.84 -14.02
C ALA A 1070 -6.60 37.75 -14.10
N LEU A 1071 -5.53 37.94 -14.89
CA LEU A 1071 -4.41 36.99 -14.91
C LEU A 1071 -3.63 37.00 -13.60
N ASP A 1072 -3.41 38.17 -12.98
CA ASP A 1072 -2.68 38.28 -11.70
C ASP A 1072 -3.41 37.56 -10.57
N ARG A 1073 -4.75 37.51 -10.57
CA ARG A 1073 -5.53 36.73 -9.60
C ARG A 1073 -5.16 35.24 -9.62
N VAL A 1074 -4.79 34.69 -10.78
CA VAL A 1074 -4.35 33.29 -10.91
C VAL A 1074 -2.85 33.17 -10.75
N LEU A 1075 -2.10 34.09 -11.36
CA LEU A 1075 -0.64 34.06 -11.37
C LEU A 1075 -0.04 34.31 -10.01
N MET A 1076 -0.65 35.12 -9.15
CA MET A 1076 -0.08 35.54 -7.87
C MET A 1076 -0.74 34.82 -6.67
N ASP A 1077 -1.61 33.84 -6.95
CA ASP A 1077 -2.16 32.96 -5.92
C ASP A 1077 -1.18 31.82 -5.65
N GLU A 1078 -0.57 31.83 -4.47
CA GLU A 1078 0.41 30.81 -4.07
C GLU A 1078 -0.21 29.42 -3.94
N TYR A 1079 -1.51 29.31 -3.68
CA TYR A 1079 -2.26 28.04 -3.57
C TYR A 1079 -2.79 27.54 -4.92
N MET A 1080 -2.52 28.27 -6.00
CA MET A 1080 -2.86 27.85 -7.35
C MET A 1080 -1.94 26.74 -7.86
N ASP A 1081 -2.51 25.77 -8.55
CA ASP A 1081 -1.78 24.67 -9.18
C ASP A 1081 -0.72 25.18 -10.17
N CYS A 1082 0.50 24.61 -10.10
CA CYS A 1082 1.63 25.02 -10.95
C CYS A 1082 1.31 25.03 -12.46
N HIS A 1083 0.54 24.07 -12.98
CA HIS A 1083 0.18 24.04 -14.41
C HIS A 1083 -0.88 25.09 -14.77
N VAL A 1084 -1.73 25.47 -13.82
CA VAL A 1084 -2.68 26.56 -14.02
C VAL A 1084 -1.93 27.89 -14.05
N ARG A 1085 -0.96 28.10 -13.15
CA ARG A 1085 -0.05 29.27 -13.21
C ARG A 1085 0.74 29.30 -14.51
N GLN A 1086 1.27 28.17 -14.98
CA GLN A 1086 1.92 28.06 -16.29
C GLN A 1086 0.98 28.50 -17.42
N SER A 1087 -0.27 28.02 -17.40
CA SER A 1087 -1.28 28.34 -18.40
C SER A 1087 -1.67 29.83 -18.37
N ALA A 1088 -1.70 30.45 -17.18
CA ALA A 1088 -1.90 31.88 -17.01
C ALA A 1088 -0.72 32.69 -17.55
N ALA A 1089 0.52 32.24 -17.28
CA ALA A 1089 1.73 32.92 -17.73
C ALA A 1089 1.86 32.94 -19.26
N ARG A 1090 1.47 31.84 -19.93
CA ARG A 1090 1.37 31.78 -21.41
C ARG A 1090 0.38 32.79 -22.00
N ARG A 1091 -0.56 33.31 -21.22
CA ARG A 1091 -1.55 34.32 -21.65
C ARG A 1091 -1.07 35.75 -21.44
N ILE A 1092 0.07 36.01 -20.79
CA ILE A 1092 0.60 37.37 -20.56
C ILE A 1092 0.65 38.22 -21.85
N PRO A 1093 1.11 37.70 -23.01
CA PRO A 1093 1.11 38.48 -24.25
C PRO A 1093 -0.27 39.06 -24.60
N THR A 1094 -1.33 38.35 -24.27
CA THR A 1094 -2.71 38.76 -24.58
C THR A 1094 -3.24 39.91 -23.72
N VAL A 1095 -2.57 40.25 -22.62
CA VAL A 1095 -2.87 41.45 -21.82
C VAL A 1095 -2.46 42.72 -22.57
N TYR A 1096 -1.31 42.68 -23.23
CA TYR A 1096 -0.60 43.84 -23.78
C TYR A 1096 -0.62 43.88 -25.32
N THR A 1097 -1.52 43.12 -25.93
CA THR A 1097 -1.76 43.12 -27.36
C THR A 1097 -3.15 43.68 -27.63
N ASP A 1098 -3.23 44.81 -28.35
CA ASP A 1098 -4.47 45.42 -28.83
C ASP A 1098 -4.40 45.56 -30.36
N GLY A 1099 -5.16 44.73 -31.07
CA GLY A 1099 -5.10 44.66 -32.54
C GLY A 1099 -3.68 44.28 -33.02
N PRO A 1100 -3.03 45.06 -33.91
CA PRO A 1100 -1.67 44.78 -34.37
C PRO A 1100 -0.58 45.26 -33.40
N VAL A 1101 -0.92 46.04 -32.37
CA VAL A 1101 0.05 46.67 -31.47
C VAL A 1101 0.31 45.75 -30.27
N THR A 1102 1.56 45.39 -30.06
CA THR A 1102 2.01 44.60 -28.91
C THR A 1102 3.05 45.37 -28.11
N ASN A 1103 2.79 45.62 -26.82
CA ASN A 1103 3.77 46.24 -25.93
C ASN A 1103 4.68 45.17 -25.30
N TRP A 1104 5.77 44.88 -26.00
CA TRP A 1104 6.72 43.82 -25.64
C TRP A 1104 7.48 44.07 -24.34
N TYR A 1105 7.80 45.32 -24.00
CA TYR A 1105 8.44 45.65 -22.71
C TYR A 1105 7.51 45.40 -21.52
N ALA A 1106 6.21 45.70 -21.66
CA ALA A 1106 5.24 45.39 -20.62
C ALA A 1106 5.00 43.87 -20.46
N ILE A 1107 5.07 43.11 -21.56
CA ILE A 1107 5.05 41.63 -21.54
C ILE A 1107 6.26 41.10 -20.78
N GLU A 1108 7.46 41.60 -21.09
CA GLU A 1108 8.69 41.24 -20.41
C GLU A 1108 8.57 41.48 -18.90
N ASP A 1109 8.19 42.70 -18.47
CA ASP A 1109 8.11 43.02 -17.04
C ASP A 1109 7.05 42.19 -16.29
N HIS A 1110 5.90 41.94 -16.91
CA HIS A 1110 4.88 41.08 -16.31
C HIS A 1110 5.36 39.64 -16.24
N LEU A 1111 5.99 39.11 -17.30
CA LEU A 1111 6.55 37.75 -17.31
C LEU A 1111 7.62 37.57 -16.24
N ILE A 1112 8.57 38.50 -16.15
CA ILE A 1112 9.64 38.47 -15.15
C ILE A 1112 9.06 38.47 -13.74
N ARG A 1113 8.07 39.32 -13.46
CA ARG A 1113 7.35 39.31 -12.18
C ARG A 1113 6.64 37.98 -11.93
N ALA A 1114 5.98 37.41 -12.93
CA ALA A 1114 5.22 36.16 -12.81
C ALA A 1114 6.11 34.93 -12.55
N VAL A 1115 7.28 34.84 -13.17
CA VAL A 1115 8.22 33.73 -12.94
C VAL A 1115 9.04 33.90 -11.65
N ALA A 1116 9.15 35.13 -11.15
CA ALA A 1116 9.78 35.45 -9.86
C ALA A 1116 8.85 35.21 -8.65
N ASP A 1117 7.53 35.22 -8.86
CA ASP A 1117 6.53 35.07 -7.81
C ASP A 1117 6.42 33.60 -7.34
N GLY A 1118 7.26 33.20 -6.40
CA GLY A 1118 7.30 31.84 -5.88
C GLY A 1118 7.86 30.80 -6.87
N ASP A 1119 8.01 29.56 -6.39
CA ASP A 1119 8.63 28.47 -7.17
C ASP A 1119 7.58 27.47 -7.68
N TRP A 1120 6.90 27.83 -8.78
CA TRP A 1120 5.96 26.97 -9.48
C TRP A 1120 6.60 26.10 -10.58
N SER A 1121 7.90 25.79 -10.45
CA SER A 1121 8.67 25.00 -11.43
C SER A 1121 8.17 23.56 -11.62
N TYR A 1122 7.46 23.00 -10.63
CA TYR A 1122 7.01 21.60 -10.61
C TYR A 1122 8.14 20.56 -10.59
N LEU A 1123 9.31 20.97 -10.11
CA LEU A 1123 10.50 20.14 -9.94
C LEU A 1123 10.54 19.50 -8.54
N PRO A 1124 11.39 18.48 -8.29
CA PRO A 1124 11.47 17.82 -6.98
C PRO A 1124 11.78 18.76 -5.81
N ARG A 1125 12.44 19.89 -6.07
CA ARG A 1125 12.71 20.93 -5.07
C ARG A 1125 11.47 21.72 -4.64
N SER A 1126 10.40 21.69 -5.44
CA SER A 1126 9.20 22.51 -5.26
C SER A 1126 7.90 21.76 -5.02
N CYS A 1127 7.78 20.55 -5.58
CA CYS A 1127 6.67 19.62 -5.38
C CYS A 1127 7.24 18.20 -5.33
N TYR A 1128 6.57 17.27 -4.63
CA TYR A 1128 6.99 15.87 -4.65
C TYR A 1128 7.00 15.34 -6.09
N SER A 1129 8.06 14.62 -6.47
CA SER A 1129 8.52 14.46 -7.85
C SER A 1129 7.43 14.11 -8.88
N ARG A 1130 7.01 15.10 -9.67
CA ARG A 1130 6.14 14.86 -10.83
C ARG A 1130 6.80 15.19 -12.18
N SER A 1131 7.92 15.92 -12.19
CA SER A 1131 8.86 16.00 -13.34
C SER A 1131 10.26 16.43 -12.91
N ALA A 1132 11.29 15.65 -13.26
CA ALA A 1132 12.69 16.08 -13.14
C ALA A 1132 13.22 16.77 -14.43
N ARG A 1133 12.48 16.62 -15.54
CA ARG A 1133 12.91 16.96 -16.91
C ARG A 1133 12.46 18.33 -17.39
N SER A 1134 11.38 18.87 -16.83
CA SER A 1134 10.76 20.13 -17.29
C SER A 1134 10.59 21.08 -16.13
N ASP A 1135 11.07 22.31 -16.28
CA ASP A 1135 10.79 23.42 -15.37
C ASP A 1135 9.71 24.28 -16.02
N LEU A 1136 8.50 24.29 -15.46
CA LEU A 1136 7.36 24.96 -16.10
C LEU A 1136 7.59 26.46 -16.29
N ARG A 1137 8.39 27.09 -15.43
CA ARG A 1137 8.74 28.52 -15.52
C ARG A 1137 9.70 28.77 -16.66
N LEU A 1138 10.71 27.91 -16.79
CA LEU A 1138 11.68 27.96 -17.88
C LEU A 1138 10.99 27.74 -19.24
N ASP A 1139 10.03 26.80 -19.28
CA ASP A 1139 9.27 26.50 -20.49
C ASP A 1139 8.55 27.75 -21.02
N VAL A 1140 7.82 28.45 -20.15
CA VAL A 1140 7.11 29.68 -20.52
C VAL A 1140 8.07 30.81 -20.87
N LEU A 1141 9.18 30.95 -20.13
CA LEU A 1141 10.22 31.93 -20.40
C LEU A 1141 10.76 31.79 -21.83
N CYS A 1142 11.15 30.57 -22.22
CA CYS A 1142 11.67 30.26 -23.55
C CYS A 1142 10.61 30.43 -24.64
N GLU A 1143 9.36 30.00 -24.38
CA GLU A 1143 8.25 30.13 -25.32
C GLU A 1143 7.94 31.60 -25.65
N ILE A 1144 7.88 32.48 -24.64
CA ILE A 1144 7.58 33.90 -24.86
C ILE A 1144 8.77 34.63 -25.49
N ALA A 1145 10.01 34.30 -25.12
CA ALA A 1145 11.20 34.81 -25.80
C ALA A 1145 11.23 34.42 -27.29
N ALA A 1146 10.90 33.17 -27.61
CA ALA A 1146 10.77 32.70 -28.99
C ALA A 1146 9.67 33.45 -29.76
N CYS A 1147 8.55 33.79 -29.11
CA CYS A 1147 7.50 34.62 -29.70
C CYS A 1147 7.98 36.05 -29.99
N ALA A 1148 8.66 36.71 -29.04
CA ALA A 1148 9.23 38.04 -29.23
C ALA A 1148 10.25 38.05 -30.39
N ARG A 1149 11.12 37.03 -30.45
CA ARG A 1149 12.08 36.85 -31.55
C ARG A 1149 11.39 36.69 -32.90
N LYS A 1150 10.35 35.84 -32.99
CA LYS A 1150 9.55 35.67 -34.22
C LYS A 1150 8.84 36.96 -34.66
N ALA A 1151 8.53 37.84 -33.72
CA ALA A 1151 7.96 39.17 -33.98
C ALA A 1151 9.02 40.26 -34.28
N GLY A 1152 10.30 39.89 -34.40
CA GLY A 1152 11.39 40.82 -34.69
C GLY A 1152 11.90 41.63 -33.48
N GLN A 1153 11.46 41.30 -32.26
CA GLN A 1153 11.83 41.99 -31.01
C GLN A 1153 12.98 41.26 -30.31
N LEU A 1154 14.15 41.25 -30.95
CA LEU A 1154 15.30 40.48 -30.50
C LEU A 1154 15.88 41.01 -29.17
N ASP A 1155 15.83 42.33 -28.96
CA ASP A 1155 16.25 43.00 -27.73
C ASP A 1155 15.41 42.55 -26.53
N VAL A 1156 14.08 42.52 -26.69
CA VAL A 1156 13.16 42.03 -25.65
C VAL A 1156 13.34 40.54 -25.40
N ALA A 1157 13.44 39.73 -26.47
CA ALA A 1157 13.69 38.29 -26.34
C ALA A 1157 14.97 38.00 -25.55
N ARG A 1158 16.05 38.72 -25.86
CA ARG A 1158 17.30 38.67 -25.11
C ARG A 1158 17.12 39.11 -23.65
N SER A 1159 16.43 40.22 -23.41
CA SER A 1159 16.23 40.75 -22.06
C SER A 1159 15.40 39.79 -21.17
N ILE A 1160 14.36 39.16 -21.72
CA ILE A 1160 13.58 38.12 -21.04
C ILE A 1160 14.50 36.98 -20.55
N LEU A 1161 15.38 36.48 -21.42
CA LEU A 1161 16.28 35.38 -21.08
C LEU A 1161 17.38 35.81 -20.10
N ASP A 1162 18.00 36.98 -20.33
CA ASP A 1162 19.08 37.52 -19.49
C ASP A 1162 18.60 37.84 -18.06
N ARG A 1163 17.36 38.34 -17.90
CA ARG A 1163 16.75 38.62 -16.59
C ARG A 1163 16.16 37.36 -15.96
N GLY A 1164 15.50 36.52 -16.76
CA GLY A 1164 14.74 35.36 -16.29
C GLY A 1164 15.61 34.18 -15.87
N ALA A 1165 16.67 33.86 -16.63
CA ALA A 1165 17.52 32.70 -16.32
C ALA A 1165 18.13 32.76 -14.90
N PRO A 1166 18.69 33.89 -14.42
CA PRO A 1166 19.16 34.01 -13.05
C PRO A 1166 18.06 33.87 -12.00
N ILE A 1167 16.86 34.43 -12.23
CA ILE A 1167 15.70 34.31 -11.32
C ILE A 1167 15.31 32.85 -11.12
N LEU A 1168 15.40 32.05 -12.18
CA LEU A 1168 15.09 30.63 -12.16
C LEU A 1168 16.24 29.75 -11.64
N GLY A 1169 17.42 30.33 -11.41
CA GLY A 1169 18.61 29.64 -10.94
C GLY A 1169 19.49 29.02 -12.03
N TYR A 1170 19.28 29.37 -13.31
CA TYR A 1170 20.06 28.87 -14.44
C TYR A 1170 21.19 29.85 -14.82
N THR A 1171 22.23 29.92 -13.98
CA THR A 1171 23.43 30.74 -14.24
C THR A 1171 24.53 29.92 -14.93
N ALA A 1172 25.58 30.57 -15.43
CA ALA A 1172 26.70 29.88 -16.10
C ALA A 1172 27.41 28.86 -15.18
N GLY A 1173 27.51 29.17 -13.88
CA GLY A 1173 28.13 28.33 -12.85
C GLY A 1173 27.17 27.45 -12.05
N MET A 1174 25.93 27.24 -12.51
CA MET A 1174 24.97 26.43 -11.76
C MET A 1174 25.48 24.99 -11.52
N PRO A 1175 25.24 24.40 -10.33
CA PRO A 1175 25.64 23.03 -10.08
C PRO A 1175 24.82 22.06 -10.94
N MET A 1176 25.49 21.10 -11.59
CA MET A 1176 24.86 19.99 -12.32
C MET A 1176 24.38 18.87 -11.37
N ARG A 1177 23.89 19.27 -10.19
CA ARG A 1177 23.37 18.40 -9.15
C ARG A 1177 22.15 19.02 -8.51
N GLU A 1178 21.03 18.33 -8.64
CA GLU A 1178 19.75 18.71 -8.05
C GLU A 1178 19.12 17.44 -7.44
N SER A 1179 18.54 17.55 -6.24
CA SER A 1179 17.89 16.41 -5.60
C SER A 1179 16.73 15.91 -6.47
N GLY A 1180 16.63 14.60 -6.69
CA GLY A 1180 15.57 14.00 -7.49
C GLY A 1180 15.70 14.16 -9.01
N ALA A 1181 16.81 14.69 -9.53
CA ALA A 1181 17.07 14.80 -10.97
C ALA A 1181 18.42 14.15 -11.33
N SER A 1182 18.48 13.45 -12.47
CA SER A 1182 19.74 12.97 -13.03
C SER A 1182 20.53 14.12 -13.68
N ALA A 1183 21.83 13.93 -13.87
CA ALA A 1183 22.65 14.89 -14.62
C ALA A 1183 22.09 15.13 -16.04
N ALA A 1184 21.52 14.10 -16.66
CA ALA A 1184 20.88 14.20 -17.98
C ALA A 1184 19.61 15.07 -17.94
N ASP A 1185 18.79 14.97 -16.89
CA ASP A 1185 17.58 15.79 -16.75
C ASP A 1185 17.93 17.28 -16.55
N ILE A 1186 18.98 17.57 -15.78
CA ILE A 1186 19.48 18.96 -15.61
C ILE A 1186 20.04 19.47 -16.93
N LYS A 1187 20.87 18.65 -17.60
CA LYS A 1187 21.45 18.99 -18.91
C LYS A 1187 20.38 19.28 -19.95
N GLY A 1188 19.32 18.48 -20.03
CA GLY A 1188 18.23 18.72 -20.98
C GLY A 1188 17.53 20.08 -20.79
N ARG A 1189 17.37 20.53 -19.55
CA ARG A 1189 16.82 21.87 -19.24
C ARG A 1189 17.80 22.99 -19.59
N VAL A 1190 19.07 22.80 -19.27
CA VAL A 1190 20.15 23.76 -19.61
C VAL A 1190 20.31 23.89 -21.12
N ASP A 1191 20.39 22.78 -21.84
CA ASP A 1191 20.50 22.75 -23.31
C ASP A 1191 19.31 23.47 -23.97
N LYS A 1192 18.10 23.29 -23.43
CA LYS A 1192 16.90 24.00 -23.91
C LYS A 1192 17.04 25.51 -23.77
N LEU A 1193 17.52 25.99 -22.62
CA LEU A 1193 17.75 27.41 -22.37
C LEU A 1193 18.88 27.94 -23.26
N ASP A 1194 20.02 27.26 -23.29
CA ASP A 1194 21.21 27.66 -24.05
C ASP A 1194 20.90 27.74 -25.55
N ALA A 1195 20.14 26.79 -26.10
CA ALA A 1195 19.72 26.80 -27.49
C ALA A 1195 18.83 28.02 -27.83
N GLU A 1196 17.94 28.45 -26.93
CA GLU A 1196 17.13 29.65 -27.18
C GLU A 1196 17.91 30.95 -26.92
N MET A 1197 18.83 30.97 -25.94
CA MET A 1197 19.75 32.10 -25.71
C MET A 1197 20.66 32.33 -26.91
N GLU A 1198 21.22 31.27 -27.51
CA GLU A 1198 22.06 31.34 -28.70
C GLU A 1198 21.30 31.96 -29.88
N ARG A 1199 20.06 31.53 -30.12
CA ARG A 1199 19.16 32.10 -31.14
C ARG A 1199 18.84 33.58 -30.90
N CYS A 1200 18.95 34.05 -29.66
CA CYS A 1200 18.76 35.44 -29.27
C CYS A 1200 20.07 36.25 -29.19
N GLY A 1201 21.22 35.65 -29.54
CA GLY A 1201 22.52 36.31 -29.48
C GLY A 1201 23.01 36.61 -28.06
N THR A 1202 22.64 35.78 -27.09
CA THR A 1202 23.07 35.89 -25.69
C THR A 1202 23.48 34.53 -25.11
N LYS A 1203 23.93 34.50 -23.86
CA LYS A 1203 24.33 33.29 -23.12
C LYS A 1203 24.06 33.48 -21.62
N ARG A 1204 23.95 32.37 -20.89
CA ARG A 1204 23.84 32.40 -19.42
C ARG A 1204 24.99 33.22 -18.82
N ARG A 1205 24.67 34.03 -17.81
CA ARG A 1205 25.63 34.85 -17.05
C ARG A 1205 26.05 34.19 -15.76
#